data_AF-A0A1Q7YQK7-F1
#
_entry.id   AF-A0A1Q7YQK7-F1
#
_cell.length_a   1.000
_cell.length_b   1.000
_cell.length_c   1.000
_cell.angle_alpha   90.00
_cell.angle_beta   90.00
_cell.angle_gamma   90.00
#
_symmetry.space_group_name_H-M   'P 1'
#
loop_
_entity.id
_entity.type
_entity.pdbx_description
1 polymer ?
#
loop_
_entity_poly.entity_id
_entity_poly.type
_entity_poly.pdbx_seq_one_letter_code
_entity_poly.pdbx_strand_id
1 'polypeptide(L)'
;MRRLRCIIAALAAVLWITPLLAQQPTGTIRGRVTDAATQQPLATASVMVGNRTALTQTDGRFVLTGVPTGSDTVRARMLGYGPARQAVTVVTGDAVVVDLALTAQAVGLSEVVVTGYGVQRAGDITGAVTAVTDAQFNTGRILSPQLLIQSKVPGVQVVDNNDPGGGLSIRIRGPTSVNASSEPLYIVDGVPLGTGAGAGLSAGRDPLNFLSPNDIETITVLRDASAAAIYGSNAANGVVLITTKGSKGRQGTGVEYSTSGSVSSVTRLPDVLNAAQFAAAVAQYAPTRMDSLLGASTDWFGLIDRTAYGQQHDLAFSSAGNDMSYRLSLGYLNQDGVIRASSTERLSLGLNYQQRLFSDRLNVRANVRGSRALDRFTPGDVLGNAAGMAPTQPVMDPTSATGYWDWRTTNASASNPLASLNLASDHGTTWRSVGNVRAEYRMPYVEGLTGNVNLGYDLAKTDRTTFYPNNLAAQVRQGQGSLFLSNNTQVNSVLDAYGGYAPSRTYGPGRVDLVGGYSYTQSHAEYPALLETGLSSNLLGDNGIPPAANVRNTKDITDYKLISFFGRLNYNISDRYLAAFSVRRDGSSRFGPGHQWVAFPSVALAWRISQEPFMRLGSLSDLKLRVSWARTGNQAFRDYLQYPTYTYSDALTKVQFGNVFVTTLRPSAVDTSIHWEKTGAYNAGLDFGFSNQRFSGSVDWYTKNTTDLIFTVPVCAGCNLSNLVTTNIGSMRNRGFDLSLNARLLEGRANRLVWTAAFTASHNTNELLTINPNKSVTRILIGGIAGGVGNLVQVLQPGMPVNSFFVFQQKYANGKPVYDAANPLNMYVDQPTVRDTVACPAAPGCVGRYRPDGVINDADRRPFHDPAPKWILGHSSYLSYGRFDASFTLRAYLGNWVYNNVASANGAYQNLTGSAMPSNLHASVLTTGFVVPQYYSDYYVEDASFLRMDNLTLGYSLNYRGQPLRVFATMQNAFTITGYSGVDPTATANAGGLSPGFGIDNNIYPRARTITTGLSVRF
;
A
#
# COMPACT_ATOMS: atom_id res chain seq x y z
N MET A 1 22.45 32.95 -1.50
CA MET A 1 22.28 33.72 -0.23
C MET A 1 21.52 35.05 -0.36
N ARG A 2 21.52 35.78 -1.48
CA ARG A 2 20.77 37.06 -1.62
C ARG A 2 19.23 36.91 -1.76
N ARG A 3 18.72 35.77 -2.25
CA ARG A 3 17.26 35.52 -2.40
C ARG A 3 16.53 35.16 -1.10
N LEU A 4 17.25 34.73 -0.05
CA LEU A 4 16.68 34.38 1.27
C LEU A 4 16.31 35.63 2.09
N ARG A 5 17.00 36.76 1.87
CA ARG A 5 16.76 38.02 2.58
C ARG A 5 15.48 38.74 2.11
N CYS A 6 15.07 38.56 0.85
CA CYS A 6 13.85 39.18 0.32
C CYS A 6 12.57 38.48 0.81
N ILE A 7 12.61 37.18 1.08
CA ILE A 7 11.46 36.42 1.60
C ILE A 7 11.24 36.71 3.09
N ILE A 8 12.32 36.88 3.86
CA ILE A 8 12.25 37.29 5.27
C ILE A 8 11.73 38.73 5.43
N ALA A 9 12.07 39.62 4.50
CA ALA A 9 11.55 40.99 4.48
C ALA A 9 10.06 41.08 4.11
N ALA A 10 9.57 40.20 3.21
CA ALA A 10 8.15 40.13 2.86
C ALA A 10 7.29 39.51 3.98
N LEU A 11 7.83 38.55 4.76
CA LEU A 11 7.17 37.97 5.93
C LEU A 11 7.13 38.89 7.14
N ALA A 12 8.05 39.85 7.25
CA ALA A 12 8.04 40.85 8.32
C ALA A 12 7.03 41.99 8.08
N ALA A 13 6.68 42.28 6.81
CA ALA A 13 5.76 43.37 6.46
C ALA A 13 4.27 43.05 6.70
N VAL A 14 3.90 41.76 6.85
CA VAL A 14 2.52 41.33 7.13
C VAL A 14 2.22 41.31 8.65
N LEU A 15 3.22 41.57 9.50
CA LEU A 15 3.09 41.51 10.97
C LEU A 15 2.69 42.84 11.64
N TRP A 16 2.46 43.94 10.90
CA TRP A 16 2.28 45.29 11.47
C TRP A 16 1.00 46.00 10.99
N ILE A 17 -0.15 45.30 11.02
CA ILE A 17 -1.47 45.95 10.99
C ILE A 17 -2.18 45.63 12.30
N THR A 18 -1.96 46.48 13.31
CA THR A 18 -2.78 46.50 14.53
C THR A 18 -4.03 47.33 14.26
N PRO A 19 -5.25 46.78 14.38
CA PRO A 19 -6.42 47.62 14.55
C PRO A 19 -6.39 48.24 15.95
N LEU A 20 -6.49 49.57 16.02
CA LEU A 20 -6.84 50.30 17.24
C LEU A 20 -8.23 49.83 17.69
N LEU A 21 -8.28 48.93 18.68
CA LEU A 21 -9.53 48.52 19.31
C LEU A 21 -9.93 49.58 20.34
N ALA A 22 -11.09 50.21 20.11
CA ALA A 22 -11.80 50.97 21.14
C ALA A 22 -12.06 50.05 22.35
N GLN A 23 -11.78 50.53 23.56
CA GLN A 23 -12.10 49.82 24.79
C GLN A 23 -13.63 49.69 24.91
N GLN A 24 -14.15 48.51 24.57
CA GLN A 24 -15.54 48.18 24.86
C GLN A 24 -15.74 48.07 26.38
N PRO A 25 -16.87 48.56 26.92
CA PRO A 25 -17.23 48.30 28.31
C PRO A 25 -17.29 46.77 28.55
N THR A 26 -16.63 46.31 29.60
CA THR A 26 -16.56 44.88 29.95
C THR A 26 -16.94 44.63 31.40
N GLY A 27 -17.42 43.42 31.69
CA GLY A 27 -17.70 42.90 33.03
C GLY A 27 -16.98 41.56 33.29
N THR A 28 -17.26 40.96 34.44
CA THR A 28 -16.68 39.67 34.86
C THR A 28 -17.79 38.65 35.12
N ILE A 29 -17.57 37.39 34.71
CA ILE A 29 -18.44 36.27 35.06
C ILE A 29 -17.63 35.31 35.93
N ARG A 30 -18.15 34.92 37.09
CA ARG A 30 -17.54 33.92 37.97
C ARG A 30 -18.56 32.90 38.40
N GLY A 31 -18.14 31.73 38.85
CA GLY A 31 -19.08 30.72 39.34
C GLY A 31 -18.42 29.38 39.53
N ARG A 32 -19.24 28.34 39.70
CA ARG A 32 -18.80 26.97 39.97
C ARG A 32 -19.45 25.98 39.01
N VAL A 33 -18.68 24.97 38.59
CA VAL A 33 -19.22 23.83 37.84
C VAL A 33 -19.25 22.60 38.74
N THR A 34 -20.41 21.95 38.80
CA THR A 34 -20.63 20.75 39.62
C THR A 34 -21.24 19.62 38.81
N ASP A 35 -21.11 18.40 39.30
CA ASP A 35 -21.84 17.24 38.81
C ASP A 35 -23.32 17.36 39.22
N ALA A 36 -24.25 17.25 38.27
CA ALA A 36 -25.66 17.45 38.52
C ALA A 36 -26.26 16.39 39.47
N ALA A 37 -25.73 15.17 39.48
CA ALA A 37 -26.22 14.08 40.31
C ALA A 37 -25.56 14.06 41.70
N THR A 38 -24.25 14.26 41.76
CA THR A 38 -23.48 14.12 43.02
C THR A 38 -23.19 15.45 43.71
N GLN A 39 -23.46 16.59 43.04
CA GLN A 39 -23.14 17.95 43.49
C GLN A 39 -21.63 18.17 43.79
N GLN A 40 -20.77 17.24 43.39
CA GLN A 40 -19.32 17.37 43.57
C GLN A 40 -18.75 18.40 42.59
N PRO A 41 -17.74 19.18 43.02
CA PRO A 41 -17.08 20.13 42.13
C PRO A 41 -16.33 19.42 41.01
N LEU A 42 -16.49 19.94 39.79
CA LEU A 42 -15.83 19.40 38.60
C LEU A 42 -14.63 20.26 38.26
N ALA A 43 -13.43 19.73 38.49
CA ALA A 43 -12.17 20.35 38.09
C ALA A 43 -11.93 20.17 36.58
N THR A 44 -11.23 21.13 35.94
CA THR A 44 -10.86 21.11 34.52
C THR A 44 -12.03 21.14 33.52
N ALA A 45 -13.24 21.45 33.95
CA ALA A 45 -14.34 21.77 33.05
C ALA A 45 -14.06 23.10 32.34
N SER A 46 -14.23 23.13 31.02
CA SER A 46 -14.07 24.33 30.20
C SER A 46 -15.37 25.13 30.22
N VAL A 47 -15.28 26.39 30.64
CA VAL A 47 -16.38 27.35 30.69
C VAL A 47 -16.13 28.47 29.70
N MET A 48 -17.11 28.73 28.83
CA MET A 48 -16.98 29.65 27.70
C MET A 48 -18.11 30.67 27.65
N VAL A 49 -17.79 31.90 27.23
CA VAL A 49 -18.74 32.97 26.89
C VAL A 49 -18.18 33.72 25.67
N GLY A 50 -18.91 33.71 24.55
CA GLY A 50 -18.39 34.18 23.27
C GLY A 50 -17.06 33.48 22.90
N ASN A 51 -15.99 34.27 22.71
CA ASN A 51 -14.64 33.77 22.39
C ASN A 51 -13.72 33.59 23.63
N ARG A 52 -14.24 33.78 24.85
CA ARG A 52 -13.44 33.68 26.09
C ARG A 52 -13.65 32.32 26.73
N THR A 53 -12.58 31.71 27.24
CA THR A 53 -12.62 30.42 27.92
C THR A 53 -11.88 30.49 29.26
N ALA A 54 -12.36 29.74 30.24
CA ALA A 54 -11.69 29.49 31.52
C ALA A 54 -11.81 27.99 31.84
N LEU A 55 -10.81 27.42 32.50
CA LEU A 55 -10.91 26.08 33.07
C LEU A 55 -11.27 26.20 34.55
N THR A 56 -12.10 25.29 35.05
CA THR A 56 -12.41 25.24 36.48
C THR A 56 -11.24 24.73 37.30
N GLN A 57 -11.07 25.32 38.49
CA GLN A 57 -10.09 24.92 39.48
C GLN A 57 -10.49 23.60 40.18
N THR A 58 -9.63 23.09 41.07
CA THR A 58 -9.87 21.84 41.81
C THR A 58 -11.14 21.86 42.67
N ASP A 59 -11.59 23.05 43.08
CA ASP A 59 -12.83 23.27 43.81
C ASP A 59 -14.04 23.54 42.90
N GLY A 60 -13.88 23.44 41.57
CA GLY A 60 -14.91 23.65 40.56
C GLY A 60 -15.14 25.12 40.18
N ARG A 61 -14.42 26.09 40.76
CA ARG A 61 -14.63 27.52 40.48
C ARG A 61 -13.98 27.98 39.18
N PHE A 62 -14.58 28.94 38.50
CA PHE A 62 -14.03 29.62 37.31
C PHE A 62 -14.25 31.14 37.37
N VAL A 63 -13.42 31.89 36.64
CA VAL A 63 -13.55 33.33 36.45
C VAL A 63 -13.23 33.67 34.98
N LEU A 64 -14.14 34.39 34.33
CA LEU A 64 -14.02 34.94 32.97
C LEU A 64 -14.04 36.47 33.08
N THR A 65 -12.89 37.10 32.82
CA THR A 65 -12.74 38.56 32.84
C THR A 65 -12.90 39.17 31.45
N GLY A 66 -13.28 40.45 31.40
CA GLY A 66 -13.31 41.22 30.17
C GLY A 66 -14.47 40.88 29.22
N VAL A 67 -15.60 40.37 29.72
CA VAL A 67 -16.77 39.95 28.91
C VAL A 67 -17.55 41.21 28.46
N PRO A 68 -17.88 41.39 27.16
CA PRO A 68 -18.62 42.55 26.68
C PRO A 68 -19.99 42.67 27.34
N THR A 69 -20.46 43.90 27.51
CA THR A 69 -21.79 44.14 28.08
C THR A 69 -22.90 43.74 27.11
N GLY A 70 -23.93 43.06 27.63
CA GLY A 70 -25.06 42.55 26.85
C GLY A 70 -25.55 41.19 27.36
N SER A 71 -26.57 40.66 26.70
CA SER A 71 -27.04 39.30 26.94
C SER A 71 -26.17 38.30 26.20
N ASP A 72 -25.62 37.34 26.94
CA ASP A 72 -24.69 36.32 26.45
C ASP A 72 -25.08 34.94 27.02
N THR A 73 -24.40 33.88 26.59
CA THR A 73 -24.65 32.52 27.12
C THR A 73 -23.37 31.88 27.64
N VAL A 74 -23.34 31.56 28.93
CA VAL A 74 -22.26 30.79 29.55
C VAL A 74 -22.47 29.32 29.25
N ARG A 75 -21.42 28.66 28.75
CA ARG A 75 -21.43 27.23 28.43
C ARG A 75 -20.31 26.51 29.17
N ALA A 76 -20.65 25.52 29.98
CA ALA A 76 -19.69 24.60 30.59
C ALA A 76 -19.64 23.27 29.82
N ARG A 77 -18.44 22.70 29.68
CA ARG A 77 -18.23 21.37 29.07
C ARG A 77 -17.08 20.65 29.78
N MET A 78 -17.26 19.36 30.02
CA MET A 78 -16.22 18.46 30.51
C MET A 78 -16.33 17.10 29.80
N LEU A 79 -15.20 16.42 29.58
CA LEU A 79 -15.21 15.07 29.05
C LEU A 79 -15.90 14.12 30.06
N GLY A 80 -16.84 13.29 29.62
CA GLY A 80 -17.68 12.49 30.53
C GLY A 80 -19.00 13.11 30.94
N TYR A 81 -19.32 14.31 30.44
CA TYR A 81 -20.50 15.08 30.82
C TYR A 81 -21.20 15.73 29.63
N GLY A 82 -22.53 15.84 29.68
CA GLY A 82 -23.32 16.64 28.73
C GLY A 82 -23.07 18.15 28.95
N PRO A 83 -23.04 18.99 27.89
CA PRO A 83 -22.77 20.42 28.05
C PRO A 83 -23.94 21.15 28.73
N ALA A 84 -23.66 22.01 29.70
CA ALA A 84 -24.62 22.91 30.32
C ALA A 84 -24.54 24.32 29.72
N ARG A 85 -25.68 25.01 29.62
CA ARG A 85 -25.77 26.39 29.11
C ARG A 85 -26.68 27.22 30.01
N GLN A 86 -26.31 28.47 30.28
CA GLN A 86 -27.12 29.42 31.01
C GLN A 86 -27.00 30.81 30.39
N ALA A 87 -28.14 31.44 30.12
CA ALA A 87 -28.17 32.82 29.63
C ALA A 87 -27.83 33.79 30.77
N VAL A 88 -27.06 34.83 30.46
CA VAL A 88 -26.60 35.83 31.44
C VAL A 88 -26.61 37.21 30.81
N THR A 89 -26.82 38.25 31.62
CA THR A 89 -26.71 39.64 31.17
C THR A 89 -25.55 40.28 31.92
N VAL A 90 -24.54 40.74 31.18
CA VAL A 90 -23.33 41.36 31.72
C VAL A 90 -23.46 42.88 31.64
N VAL A 91 -23.27 43.55 32.77
CA VAL A 91 -23.29 45.03 32.90
C VAL A 91 -21.86 45.53 33.13
N THR A 92 -21.55 46.76 32.69
CA THR A 92 -20.22 47.35 32.76
C THR A 92 -19.67 47.34 34.18
N GLY A 93 -18.47 46.80 34.40
CA GLY A 93 -17.80 46.81 35.70
C GLY A 93 -18.37 45.84 36.74
N ASP A 94 -19.44 45.12 36.41
CA ASP A 94 -20.15 44.27 37.36
C ASP A 94 -19.66 42.80 37.30
N ALA A 95 -19.86 42.06 38.40
CA ALA A 95 -19.43 40.66 38.53
C ALA A 95 -20.63 39.72 38.69
N VAL A 96 -21.00 39.03 37.62
CA VAL A 96 -22.16 38.10 37.59
C VAL A 96 -21.73 36.72 38.08
N VAL A 97 -22.53 36.10 38.95
CA VAL A 97 -22.30 34.73 39.45
C VAL A 97 -23.17 33.73 38.68
N VAL A 98 -22.55 32.67 38.15
CA VAL A 98 -23.21 31.67 37.29
C VAL A 98 -22.72 30.27 37.62
N ASP A 99 -23.55 29.50 38.31
CA ASP A 99 -23.25 28.11 38.65
C ASP A 99 -23.88 27.15 37.64
N LEU A 100 -23.11 26.17 37.17
CA LEU A 100 -23.50 25.25 36.10
C LEU A 100 -23.38 23.81 36.58
N ALA A 101 -24.49 23.07 36.55
CA ALA A 101 -24.51 21.65 36.85
C ALA A 101 -24.41 20.82 35.56
N LEU A 102 -23.40 19.96 35.46
CA LEU A 102 -23.16 19.07 34.32
C LEU A 102 -23.70 17.66 34.60
N THR A 103 -24.53 17.13 33.70
CA THR A 103 -25.04 15.76 33.83
C THR A 103 -24.01 14.76 33.29
N ALA A 104 -23.61 13.78 34.12
CA ALA A 104 -22.71 12.72 33.69
C ALA A 104 -23.31 11.97 32.49
N GLN A 105 -22.53 11.87 31.41
CA GLN A 105 -22.90 11.17 30.20
C GLN A 105 -21.80 10.15 29.91
N ALA A 106 -22.15 8.86 29.95
CA ALA A 106 -21.20 7.80 29.62
C ALA A 106 -20.52 8.13 28.29
N VAL A 107 -19.19 8.25 28.30
CA VAL A 107 -18.38 8.46 27.09
C VAL A 107 -18.40 7.16 26.29
N GLY A 108 -19.53 6.84 25.67
CA GLY A 108 -19.49 6.26 24.35
C GLY A 108 -19.18 7.41 23.41
N LEU A 109 -17.90 7.71 23.18
CA LEU A 109 -17.51 8.42 21.97
C LEU A 109 -18.14 7.61 20.84
N SER A 110 -19.23 8.12 20.28
CA SER A 110 -19.84 7.58 19.08
C SER A 110 -18.86 7.89 17.96
N GLU A 111 -17.74 7.16 17.93
CA GLU A 111 -16.77 7.24 16.86
C GLU A 111 -17.55 7.03 15.57
N VAL A 112 -17.52 8.03 14.68
CA VAL A 112 -18.27 7.98 13.44
C VAL A 112 -17.27 7.59 12.36
N VAL A 113 -17.48 6.43 11.76
CA VAL A 113 -16.61 5.88 10.72
C VAL A 113 -17.21 6.20 9.37
N VAL A 114 -16.38 6.67 8.44
CA VAL A 114 -16.80 6.90 7.05
C VAL A 114 -16.95 5.53 6.38
N THR A 115 -18.16 5.23 5.89
CA THR A 115 -18.49 3.97 5.22
C THR A 115 -19.22 4.29 3.92
N GLY A 116 -18.48 4.30 2.80
CA GLY A 116 -19.14 4.60 1.53
C GLY A 116 -19.46 6.09 1.36
N TYR A 117 -20.67 6.33 0.90
CA TYR A 117 -21.28 7.65 0.71
C TYR A 117 -21.93 8.23 1.99
N GLY A 118 -21.57 7.72 3.18
CA GLY A 118 -22.12 8.19 4.45
C GLY A 118 -21.17 7.95 5.64
N VAL A 119 -21.57 8.47 6.81
CA VAL A 119 -20.85 8.27 8.07
C VAL A 119 -21.76 7.51 9.02
N GLN A 120 -21.27 6.43 9.62
CA GLN A 120 -22.04 5.59 10.55
C GLN A 120 -21.38 5.59 11.91
N ARG A 121 -22.18 5.49 12.99
CA ARG A 121 -21.61 5.24 14.32
C ARG A 121 -20.91 3.89 14.29
N ALA A 122 -19.73 3.78 14.90
CA ALA A 122 -18.95 2.55 14.93
C ALA A 122 -19.78 1.35 15.43
N GLY A 123 -20.65 1.59 16.42
CA GLY A 123 -21.56 0.58 16.93
C GLY A 123 -22.61 0.08 15.92
N ASP A 124 -22.98 0.86 14.91
CA ASP A 124 -24.04 0.54 13.95
C ASP A 124 -23.51 -0.17 12.68
N ILE A 125 -22.19 -0.31 12.55
CA ILE A 125 -21.53 -0.96 11.41
C ILE A 125 -21.84 -2.47 11.41
N THR A 126 -22.38 -3.00 10.32
CA THR A 126 -22.72 -4.44 10.20
C THR A 126 -21.63 -5.28 9.54
N GLY A 127 -20.70 -4.68 8.79
CA GLY A 127 -19.58 -5.37 8.13
C GLY A 127 -18.24 -5.26 8.87
N ALA A 128 -17.21 -5.95 8.39
CA ALA A 128 -15.86 -5.87 8.96
C ALA A 128 -15.12 -4.62 8.45
N VAL A 129 -15.04 -3.60 9.30
CA VAL A 129 -14.40 -2.30 9.03
C VAL A 129 -13.39 -2.00 10.12
N THR A 130 -12.21 -1.51 9.74
CA THR A 130 -11.19 -1.04 10.70
C THR A 130 -10.74 0.34 10.30
N ALA A 131 -10.95 1.31 11.19
CA ALA A 131 -10.38 2.64 11.08
C ALA A 131 -9.11 2.73 11.91
N VAL A 132 -8.04 3.24 11.30
CA VAL A 132 -6.80 3.59 11.99
C VAL A 132 -6.68 5.11 11.97
N THR A 133 -6.57 5.73 13.13
CA THR A 133 -6.51 7.18 13.28
C THR A 133 -5.06 7.68 13.39
N ASP A 134 -4.86 8.98 13.27
CA ASP A 134 -3.55 9.64 13.42
C ASP A 134 -2.77 9.23 14.68
N ALA A 135 -3.47 9.08 15.81
CA ALA A 135 -2.89 8.63 17.08
C ALA A 135 -2.35 7.18 17.05
N GLN A 136 -2.82 6.36 16.12
CA GLN A 136 -2.45 4.95 15.99
C GLN A 136 -1.45 4.68 14.86
N PHE A 137 -1.19 5.68 14.02
CA PHE A 137 -0.29 5.53 12.87
C PHE A 137 1.13 5.18 13.29
N ASN A 138 1.79 4.39 12.44
CA ASN A 138 3.23 4.21 12.50
C ASN A 138 3.93 5.55 12.27
N THR A 139 5.02 5.80 13.00
CA THR A 139 5.82 7.03 12.86
C THR A 139 7.21 6.72 12.30
N GLY A 140 7.96 7.74 11.87
CA GLY A 140 9.31 7.61 11.29
C GLY A 140 9.38 8.14 9.85
N ARG A 141 10.30 7.62 9.03
CA ARG A 141 10.38 7.88 7.59
C ARG A 141 9.23 7.17 6.87
N ILE A 142 8.09 7.84 6.80
CA ILE A 142 6.89 7.39 6.08
C ILE A 142 6.85 8.11 4.74
N LEU A 143 7.30 7.45 3.67
CA LEU A 143 7.26 8.04 2.32
C LEU A 143 5.88 7.93 1.67
N SER A 144 5.15 6.86 2.00
CA SER A 144 3.87 6.50 1.40
C SER A 144 2.81 6.19 2.49
N PRO A 145 1.54 6.62 2.31
CA PRO A 145 0.46 6.42 3.27
C PRO A 145 0.23 4.98 3.74
N GLN A 146 0.47 3.98 2.90
CA GLN A 146 0.23 2.56 3.20
C GLN A 146 1.02 2.11 4.44
N LEU A 147 2.20 2.69 4.69
CA LEU A 147 3.05 2.35 5.84
C LEU A 147 2.44 2.79 7.17
N LEU A 148 1.55 3.79 7.18
CA LEU A 148 0.90 4.28 8.40
C LEU A 148 0.07 3.20 9.10
N ILE A 149 -0.55 2.30 8.31
CA ILE A 149 -1.40 1.21 8.80
C ILE A 149 -0.74 -0.16 8.79
N GLN A 150 0.54 -0.23 8.39
CA GLN A 150 1.27 -1.50 8.34
C GLN A 150 1.21 -2.18 9.71
N SER A 151 0.74 -3.44 9.71
CA SER A 151 0.62 -4.29 10.91
C SER A 151 -0.42 -3.81 11.94
N LYS A 152 -1.28 -2.84 11.59
CA LYS A 152 -2.36 -2.32 12.47
C LYS A 152 -3.74 -2.91 12.17
N VAL A 153 -3.90 -3.51 10.99
CA VAL A 153 -5.19 -4.00 10.51
C VAL A 153 -5.08 -5.52 10.25
N PRO A 154 -5.88 -6.37 10.91
CA PRO A 154 -5.84 -7.81 10.62
C PRO A 154 -6.32 -8.08 9.20
N GLY A 155 -5.77 -9.12 8.58
CA GLY A 155 -6.07 -9.51 7.21
C GLY A 155 -5.48 -8.59 6.14
N VAL A 156 -4.63 -7.62 6.52
CA VAL A 156 -4.01 -6.67 5.60
C VAL A 156 -2.50 -6.90 5.54
N GLN A 157 -2.02 -7.24 4.35
CA GLN A 157 -0.59 -7.38 4.05
C GLN A 157 -0.12 -6.16 3.25
N VAL A 158 0.89 -5.45 3.76
CA VAL A 158 1.59 -4.38 3.01
C VAL A 158 2.90 -4.95 2.50
N VAL A 159 3.08 -4.88 1.18
CA VAL A 159 4.15 -5.47 0.38
C VAL A 159 5.01 -4.34 -0.19
N ASP A 160 6.32 -4.41 -0.04
CA ASP A 160 7.28 -3.30 -0.28
C ASP A 160 8.49 -3.78 -1.09
N ASN A 161 9.00 -2.94 -1.99
CA ASN A 161 10.16 -3.20 -2.85
C ASN A 161 11.47 -2.56 -2.34
N ASN A 162 11.47 -1.97 -1.13
CA ASN A 162 12.61 -1.41 -0.39
C ASN A 162 13.24 -0.12 -0.95
N ASP A 163 12.96 0.27 -2.19
CA ASP A 163 13.48 1.49 -2.81
C ASP A 163 12.74 2.76 -2.27
N PRO A 164 13.38 3.93 -2.08
CA PRO A 164 12.71 5.13 -1.56
C PRO A 164 11.54 5.57 -2.44
N GLY A 165 10.33 5.55 -1.89
CA GLY A 165 9.12 5.89 -2.64
C GLY A 165 8.75 4.83 -3.68
N GLY A 166 9.43 3.68 -3.70
CA GLY A 166 9.03 2.54 -4.53
C GLY A 166 7.61 2.08 -4.21
N GLY A 167 6.99 1.38 -5.17
CA GLY A 167 5.59 0.99 -5.10
C GLY A 167 5.30 0.07 -3.92
N LEU A 168 4.34 0.45 -3.06
CA LEU A 168 3.77 -0.42 -2.04
C LEU A 168 2.43 -0.98 -2.51
N SER A 169 2.24 -2.29 -2.32
CA SER A 169 0.97 -2.95 -2.61
C SER A 169 0.28 -3.40 -1.32
N ILE A 170 -1.04 -3.22 -1.26
CA ILE A 170 -1.88 -3.73 -0.17
C ILE A 170 -2.65 -4.96 -0.67
N ARG A 171 -2.67 -6.03 0.13
CA ARG A 171 -3.55 -7.18 -0.08
C ARG A 171 -4.46 -7.37 1.12
N ILE A 172 -5.76 -7.53 0.87
CA ILE A 172 -6.79 -7.71 1.90
C ILE A 172 -7.35 -9.13 1.81
N ARG A 173 -7.08 -9.96 2.82
CA ARG A 173 -7.49 -11.38 2.92
C ARG A 173 -6.95 -12.25 1.77
N GLY A 174 -5.70 -11.99 1.36
CA GLY A 174 -4.98 -12.71 0.30
C GLY A 174 -5.35 -12.25 -1.12
N PRO A 175 -4.78 -12.90 -2.16
CA PRO A 175 -5.14 -12.62 -3.55
C PRO A 175 -6.60 -13.05 -3.83
N THR A 176 -7.25 -12.36 -4.75
CA THR A 176 -8.66 -12.59 -5.17
C THR A 176 -8.78 -12.90 -6.66
N SER A 177 -7.66 -12.77 -7.38
CA SER A 177 -7.51 -12.97 -8.82
C SER A 177 -6.10 -13.50 -9.13
N VAL A 178 -5.92 -14.06 -10.33
CA VAL A 178 -4.62 -14.51 -10.87
C VAL A 178 -4.02 -13.46 -11.80
N ASN A 179 -4.72 -13.04 -12.87
CA ASN A 179 -4.21 -12.03 -13.82
C ASN A 179 -4.80 -10.63 -13.62
N ALA A 180 -6.06 -10.50 -13.20
CA ALA A 180 -6.60 -9.19 -12.85
C ALA A 180 -5.99 -8.70 -11.52
N SER A 181 -5.90 -7.38 -11.32
CA SER A 181 -5.30 -6.80 -10.12
C SER A 181 -6.00 -7.29 -8.84
N SER A 182 -5.21 -7.57 -7.80
CA SER A 182 -5.66 -7.87 -6.43
C SER A 182 -5.46 -6.68 -5.48
N GLU A 183 -5.13 -5.49 -5.99
CA GLU A 183 -5.03 -4.28 -5.18
C GLU A 183 -6.42 -3.75 -4.79
N PRO A 184 -6.57 -3.17 -3.58
CA PRO A 184 -7.83 -2.54 -3.18
C PRO A 184 -8.08 -1.25 -3.96
N LEU A 185 -9.34 -0.83 -3.98
CA LEU A 185 -9.68 0.52 -4.44
C LEU A 185 -9.26 1.54 -3.39
N TYR A 186 -8.38 2.47 -3.77
CA TYR A 186 -8.02 3.63 -2.95
C TYR A 186 -8.96 4.79 -3.22
N ILE A 187 -9.47 5.41 -2.15
CA ILE A 187 -10.34 6.59 -2.24
C ILE A 187 -9.81 7.65 -1.29
N VAL A 188 -9.52 8.85 -1.81
CA VAL A 188 -9.05 10.00 -1.02
C VAL A 188 -10.17 11.03 -0.98
N ASP A 189 -10.69 11.34 0.21
CA ASP A 189 -11.77 12.31 0.43
C ASP A 189 -13.00 12.13 -0.48
N GLY A 190 -13.25 10.89 -0.90
CA GLY A 190 -14.37 10.50 -1.78
C GLY A 190 -14.06 10.52 -3.28
N VAL A 191 -12.80 10.70 -3.68
CA VAL A 191 -12.35 10.54 -5.07
C VAL A 191 -11.65 9.18 -5.20
N PRO A 192 -12.15 8.24 -6.03
CA PRO A 192 -11.43 7.02 -6.34
C PRO A 192 -10.18 7.37 -7.15
N LEU A 193 -9.03 6.86 -6.73
CA LEU A 193 -7.79 7.07 -7.45
C LEU A 193 -7.71 6.11 -8.64
N GLY A 194 -7.16 6.60 -9.75
CA GLY A 194 -6.64 5.69 -10.76
C GLY A 194 -5.47 4.91 -10.17
N THR A 195 -5.36 3.63 -10.51
CA THR A 195 -4.18 2.79 -10.25
C THR A 195 -3.31 2.60 -11.49
N GLY A 196 -3.80 3.01 -12.68
CA GLY A 196 -3.10 2.92 -13.95
C GLY A 196 -2.89 1.46 -14.41
N ALA A 197 -3.07 1.18 -15.70
CA ALA A 197 -2.56 -0.07 -16.25
C ALA A 197 -1.06 0.13 -16.55
N GLY A 198 -0.16 -0.57 -15.83
CA GLY A 198 1.26 -0.63 -16.17
C GLY A 198 2.09 0.63 -15.90
N ALA A 199 2.46 0.89 -14.64
CA ALA A 199 3.46 1.90 -14.23
C ALA A 199 3.14 3.39 -14.52
N GLY A 200 1.94 3.70 -15.01
CA GLY A 200 1.61 4.99 -15.62
C GLY A 200 1.45 6.23 -14.73
N LEU A 201 1.31 6.10 -13.41
CA LEU A 201 0.88 7.23 -12.56
C LEU A 201 1.99 7.96 -11.80
N SER A 202 3.20 7.41 -11.74
CA SER A 202 4.23 7.91 -10.80
C SER A 202 5.68 7.62 -11.24
N ALA A 203 5.96 7.60 -12.54
CA ALA A 203 7.30 7.30 -13.08
C ALA A 203 7.91 5.94 -12.62
N GLY A 204 7.10 5.03 -12.08
CA GLY A 204 7.56 3.79 -11.44
C GLY A 204 7.64 3.83 -9.90
N ARG A 205 7.14 4.89 -9.26
CA ARG A 205 6.96 5.04 -7.80
C ARG A 205 5.54 4.70 -7.35
N ASP A 206 5.30 4.71 -6.04
CA ASP A 206 3.99 4.46 -5.45
C ASP A 206 2.95 5.53 -5.84
N PRO A 207 1.76 5.16 -6.34
CA PRO A 207 0.72 6.12 -6.71
C PRO A 207 0.23 6.98 -5.54
N LEU A 208 0.34 6.54 -4.29
CA LEU A 208 -0.06 7.31 -3.11
C LEU A 208 1.03 8.26 -2.60
N ASN A 209 2.22 8.26 -3.21
CA ASN A 209 3.29 9.19 -2.84
C ASN A 209 2.92 10.66 -3.04
N PHE A 210 1.86 11.05 -3.74
CA PHE A 210 1.51 12.49 -3.81
C PHE A 210 1.03 13.05 -2.45
N LEU A 211 0.48 12.18 -1.59
CA LEU A 211 -0.18 12.56 -0.35
C LEU A 211 0.82 12.65 0.81
N SER A 212 0.85 13.79 1.50
CA SER A 212 1.64 13.89 2.74
C SER A 212 1.00 13.05 3.85
N PRO A 213 1.75 12.16 4.52
CA PRO A 213 1.24 11.40 5.67
C PRO A 213 0.73 12.29 6.81
N ASN A 214 1.30 13.49 6.97
CA ASN A 214 0.92 14.43 8.04
C ASN A 214 -0.46 15.08 7.83
N ASP A 215 -0.98 15.03 6.59
CA ASP A 215 -2.32 15.51 6.25
C ASP A 215 -3.42 14.48 6.43
N ILE A 216 -3.08 13.23 6.74
CA ILE A 216 -4.05 12.14 6.88
C ILE A 216 -4.64 12.15 8.30
N GLU A 217 -5.96 12.11 8.39
CA GLU A 217 -6.71 12.02 9.66
C GLU A 217 -6.98 10.57 10.03
N THR A 218 -7.51 9.81 9.06
CA THR A 218 -7.86 8.40 9.24
C THR A 218 -7.64 7.62 7.95
N ILE A 219 -7.26 6.35 8.11
CA ILE A 219 -7.27 5.35 7.06
C ILE A 219 -8.24 4.25 7.48
N THR A 220 -9.33 4.11 6.73
CA THR A 220 -10.37 3.10 6.99
C THR A 220 -10.29 2.00 5.94
N VAL A 221 -10.15 0.76 6.39
CA VAL A 221 -10.08 -0.42 5.53
C VAL A 221 -11.41 -1.18 5.62
N LEU A 222 -12.08 -1.32 4.48
CA LEU A 222 -13.28 -2.14 4.32
C LEU A 222 -12.86 -3.54 3.87
N ARG A 223 -12.79 -4.50 4.81
CA ARG A 223 -12.32 -5.87 4.54
C ARG A 223 -13.41 -6.79 4.04
N ASP A 224 -14.62 -6.58 4.55
CA ASP A 224 -15.80 -7.34 4.16
C ASP A 224 -16.40 -6.80 2.87
N ALA A 225 -16.77 -7.72 1.97
CA ALA A 225 -17.44 -7.40 0.72
C ALA A 225 -18.77 -6.68 0.96
N SER A 226 -19.47 -6.94 2.07
CA SER A 226 -20.73 -6.25 2.35
C SER A 226 -20.55 -4.75 2.64
N ALA A 227 -19.50 -4.39 3.36
CA ALA A 227 -19.12 -3.01 3.65
C ALA A 227 -18.60 -2.30 2.38
N ALA A 228 -17.91 -3.05 1.53
CA ALA A 228 -17.31 -2.57 0.28
C ALA A 228 -18.31 -2.51 -0.89
N ALA A 229 -19.42 -3.25 -0.84
CA ALA A 229 -20.37 -3.45 -1.95
C ALA A 229 -20.94 -2.15 -2.52
N ILE A 230 -21.03 -1.09 -1.72
CA ILE A 230 -21.50 0.23 -2.18
C ILE A 230 -20.58 0.84 -3.24
N TYR A 231 -19.29 0.43 -3.27
CA TYR A 231 -18.30 0.81 -4.28
C TYR A 231 -18.25 -0.16 -5.47
N GLY A 232 -19.04 -1.25 -5.44
CA GLY A 232 -19.31 -2.11 -6.58
C GLY A 232 -18.11 -2.90 -7.08
N SER A 233 -17.94 -2.88 -8.40
CA SER A 233 -17.03 -3.76 -9.13
C SER A 233 -15.54 -3.44 -9.05
N ASN A 234 -15.16 -2.37 -8.37
CA ASN A 234 -13.77 -2.10 -8.01
C ASN A 234 -13.45 -2.54 -6.57
N ALA A 235 -14.42 -3.13 -5.86
CA ALA A 235 -14.36 -3.36 -4.42
C ALA A 235 -14.15 -4.84 -4.02
N ALA A 236 -14.03 -5.78 -4.98
CA ALA A 236 -13.81 -7.20 -4.67
C ALA A 236 -12.54 -7.47 -3.85
N ASN A 237 -11.53 -6.63 -4.05
CA ASN A 237 -10.24 -6.69 -3.36
C ASN A 237 -10.25 -5.91 -2.03
N GLY A 238 -11.40 -5.36 -1.63
CA GLY A 238 -11.56 -4.43 -0.52
C GLY A 238 -11.32 -2.97 -0.92
N VAL A 239 -11.55 -2.07 0.02
CA VAL A 239 -11.46 -0.60 -0.19
C VAL A 239 -10.66 0.03 0.93
N VAL A 240 -9.76 0.95 0.56
CA VAL A 240 -8.98 1.76 1.49
C VAL A 240 -9.43 3.22 1.34
N LEU A 241 -10.14 3.71 2.36
CA LEU A 241 -10.63 5.07 2.45
C LEU A 241 -9.62 5.92 3.22
N ILE A 242 -9.09 6.95 2.59
CA ILE A 242 -8.19 7.91 3.22
C ILE A 242 -8.97 9.21 3.41
N THR A 243 -9.15 9.60 4.67
CA THR A 243 -9.74 10.89 5.04
C THR A 243 -8.65 11.81 5.52
N THR A 244 -8.64 13.03 5.02
CA THR A 244 -7.62 14.01 5.37
C THR A 244 -8.10 14.99 6.44
N LYS A 245 -7.15 15.59 7.17
CA LYS A 245 -7.41 16.46 8.32
C LYS A 245 -8.19 17.70 7.91
N GLY A 246 -9.41 17.84 8.42
CA GLY A 246 -10.16 19.08 8.33
C GLY A 246 -9.82 20.08 9.44
N SER A 247 -10.60 21.17 9.50
CA SER A 247 -10.59 22.11 10.64
C SER A 247 -11.69 21.77 11.68
N LYS A 248 -12.27 20.57 11.60
CA LYS A 248 -13.35 20.13 12.49
C LYS A 248 -12.89 20.14 13.94
N GLY A 249 -13.70 20.74 14.81
CA GLY A 249 -13.46 20.78 16.26
C GLY A 249 -12.39 21.76 16.71
N ARG A 250 -11.73 22.50 15.79
CA ARG A 250 -10.88 23.65 16.12
C ARG A 250 -11.74 24.91 16.07
N GLN A 251 -11.51 25.85 16.98
CA GLN A 251 -12.07 27.21 16.92
C GLN A 251 -10.91 28.18 16.81
N GLY A 252 -11.06 29.20 15.97
CA GLY A 252 -10.02 30.19 15.73
C GLY A 252 -8.93 29.73 14.77
N THR A 253 -7.87 30.52 14.68
CA THR A 253 -6.71 30.27 13.83
C THR A 253 -5.66 29.45 14.57
N GLY A 254 -5.05 28.49 13.90
CA GLY A 254 -3.93 27.72 14.43
C GLY A 254 -2.92 27.39 13.36
N VAL A 255 -1.64 27.36 13.75
CA VAL A 255 -0.51 27.02 12.89
C VAL A 255 0.19 25.80 13.45
N GLU A 256 0.43 24.81 12.61
CA GLU A 256 1.12 23.58 12.98
C GLU A 256 2.37 23.45 12.14
N TYR A 257 3.52 23.28 12.78
CA TYR A 257 4.78 23.02 12.10
C TYR A 257 5.39 21.75 12.65
N SER A 258 5.70 20.80 11.77
CA SER A 258 6.41 19.58 12.11
C SER A 258 7.63 19.42 11.22
N THR A 259 8.73 18.97 11.79
CA THR A 259 9.96 18.73 11.06
C THR A 259 10.66 17.49 11.59
N SER A 260 11.32 16.75 10.71
CA SER A 260 12.13 15.61 11.07
C SER A 260 13.35 15.46 10.16
N GLY A 261 14.42 14.93 10.72
CA GLY A 261 15.62 14.49 10.00
C GLY A 261 15.82 12.99 10.22
N SER A 262 16.35 12.29 9.22
CA SER A 262 16.59 10.86 9.27
C SER A 262 17.93 10.45 8.68
N VAL A 263 18.48 9.36 9.22
CA VAL A 263 19.70 8.70 8.73
C VAL A 263 19.37 7.23 8.53
N SER A 264 19.70 6.70 7.36
CA SER A 264 19.39 5.32 6.96
C SER A 264 20.64 4.58 6.51
N SER A 265 20.71 3.29 6.83
CA SER A 265 21.82 2.39 6.48
C SER A 265 21.31 1.02 6.04
N VAL A 266 22.10 0.32 5.22
CA VAL A 266 21.80 -1.03 4.74
C VAL A 266 21.79 -2.03 5.91
N THR A 267 20.81 -2.94 5.94
CA THR A 267 20.71 -3.97 6.99
C THR A 267 21.37 -5.30 6.64
N ARG A 268 21.21 -5.74 5.40
CA ARG A 268 21.74 -6.99 4.85
C ARG A 268 21.93 -6.83 3.34
N LEU A 269 22.93 -7.48 2.77
CA LEU A 269 23.23 -7.58 1.34
C LEU A 269 23.28 -9.06 0.94
N PRO A 270 23.23 -9.41 -0.37
CA PRO A 270 23.41 -10.81 -0.80
C PRO A 270 24.78 -11.36 -0.43
N ASP A 271 24.83 -12.64 -0.06
CA ASP A 271 26.08 -13.33 0.24
C ASP A 271 26.76 -13.80 -1.05
N VAL A 272 27.84 -13.12 -1.44
CA VAL A 272 28.68 -13.47 -2.61
C VAL A 272 30.08 -13.87 -2.18
N LEU A 273 30.83 -14.57 -3.04
CA LEU A 273 32.20 -14.94 -2.72
C LEU A 273 33.09 -13.69 -2.59
N ASN A 274 34.00 -13.72 -1.62
CA ASN A 274 35.10 -12.75 -1.53
C ASN A 274 36.22 -13.10 -2.54
N ALA A 275 37.21 -12.22 -2.67
CA ALA A 275 38.30 -12.38 -3.64
C ALA A 275 39.09 -13.68 -3.49
N ALA A 276 39.39 -14.11 -2.27
CA ALA A 276 40.15 -15.34 -2.02
C ALA A 276 39.33 -16.60 -2.36
N GLN A 277 38.05 -16.63 -1.95
CA GLN A 277 37.14 -17.72 -2.27
C GLN A 277 36.89 -17.82 -3.78
N PHE A 278 36.69 -16.67 -4.44
CA PHE A 278 36.51 -16.59 -5.88
C PHE A 278 37.76 -17.09 -6.63
N ALA A 279 38.95 -16.65 -6.24
CA ALA A 279 40.21 -17.10 -6.84
C ALA A 279 40.41 -18.62 -6.68
N ALA A 280 40.11 -19.17 -5.50
CA ALA A 280 40.15 -20.60 -5.25
C ALA A 280 39.14 -21.37 -6.14
N ALA A 281 37.92 -20.84 -6.28
CA ALA A 281 36.91 -21.41 -7.16
C ALA A 281 37.34 -21.38 -8.64
N VAL A 282 37.94 -20.29 -9.11
CA VAL A 282 38.49 -20.18 -10.47
C VAL A 282 39.63 -21.18 -10.68
N ALA A 283 40.56 -21.29 -9.74
CA ALA A 283 41.67 -22.25 -9.83
C ALA A 283 41.19 -23.70 -9.96
N GLN A 284 40.12 -24.06 -9.24
CA GLN A 284 39.59 -25.41 -9.22
C GLN A 284 38.67 -25.72 -10.42
N TYR A 285 37.75 -24.82 -10.75
CA TYR A 285 36.66 -25.09 -11.70
C TYR A 285 36.81 -24.39 -13.05
N ALA A 286 37.69 -23.40 -13.14
CA ALA A 286 37.97 -22.64 -14.37
C ALA A 286 39.46 -22.32 -14.52
N PRO A 287 40.39 -23.30 -14.44
CA PRO A 287 41.83 -23.04 -14.41
C PRO A 287 42.34 -22.29 -15.64
N THR A 288 41.67 -22.43 -16.80
CA THR A 288 41.95 -21.67 -18.02
C THR A 288 41.66 -20.18 -17.91
N ARG A 289 41.00 -19.74 -16.83
CA ARG A 289 40.67 -18.34 -16.55
C ARG A 289 41.55 -17.74 -15.46
N MET A 290 42.61 -18.44 -15.02
CA MET A 290 43.52 -17.91 -14.00
C MET A 290 44.13 -16.55 -14.38
N ASP A 291 44.48 -16.38 -15.65
CA ASP A 291 45.06 -15.12 -16.17
C ASP A 291 44.08 -13.93 -16.15
N SER A 292 42.79 -14.19 -15.93
CA SER A 292 41.79 -13.13 -15.79
C SER A 292 41.73 -12.53 -14.39
N LEU A 293 42.41 -13.11 -13.40
CA LEU A 293 42.44 -12.58 -12.03
C LEU A 293 43.52 -11.49 -11.93
N LEU A 294 43.12 -10.26 -11.62
CA LEU A 294 44.04 -9.11 -11.53
C LEU A 294 44.56 -8.83 -10.11
N GLY A 295 44.30 -9.74 -9.16
CA GLY A 295 44.84 -9.69 -7.80
C GLY A 295 44.24 -8.62 -6.87
N ALA A 296 43.17 -7.92 -7.28
CA ALA A 296 42.46 -6.99 -6.41
C ALA A 296 41.60 -7.72 -5.36
N SER A 297 41.11 -6.99 -4.37
CA SER A 297 40.13 -7.47 -3.40
C SER A 297 39.02 -6.42 -3.24
N THR A 298 38.17 -6.34 -4.26
CA THR A 298 37.14 -5.32 -4.40
C THR A 298 35.82 -5.79 -3.81
N ASP A 299 35.31 -5.03 -2.83
CA ASP A 299 33.92 -5.14 -2.37
C ASP A 299 33.03 -4.25 -3.25
N TRP A 300 32.37 -4.85 -4.23
CA TRP A 300 31.52 -4.14 -5.18
C TRP A 300 30.26 -3.54 -4.53
N PHE A 301 29.70 -4.18 -3.50
CA PHE A 301 28.51 -3.65 -2.82
C PHE A 301 28.86 -2.42 -1.96
N GLY A 302 29.99 -2.44 -1.25
CA GLY A 302 30.49 -1.31 -0.46
C GLY A 302 30.84 -0.06 -1.29
N LEU A 303 30.98 -0.19 -2.62
CA LEU A 303 31.20 0.94 -3.52
C LEU A 303 29.90 1.63 -3.96
N ILE A 304 28.78 0.90 -3.93
CA ILE A 304 27.49 1.38 -4.46
C ILE A 304 26.49 1.72 -3.36
N ASP A 305 26.67 1.21 -2.15
CA ASP A 305 25.89 1.62 -1.00
C ASP A 305 26.34 2.97 -0.44
N ARG A 306 25.50 3.55 0.41
CA ARG A 306 25.77 4.78 1.16
C ARG A 306 24.91 4.88 2.40
N THR A 307 25.40 5.65 3.38
CA THR A 307 24.52 6.21 4.42
C THR A 307 23.63 7.26 3.78
N ALA A 308 22.31 7.09 3.89
CA ALA A 308 21.33 7.94 3.24
C ALA A 308 20.69 8.92 4.24
N TYR A 309 20.61 10.19 3.86
CA TYR A 309 20.01 11.24 4.68
C TYR A 309 18.62 11.59 4.19
N GLY A 310 17.75 12.04 5.10
CA GLY A 310 16.44 12.53 4.73
C GLY A 310 15.95 13.64 5.65
N GLN A 311 15.10 14.49 5.12
CA GLN A 311 14.44 15.56 5.85
C GLN A 311 13.00 15.72 5.40
N GLN A 312 12.16 16.11 6.34
CA GLN A 312 10.76 16.40 6.08
C GLN A 312 10.32 17.62 6.87
N HIS A 313 9.56 18.51 6.24
CA HIS A 313 8.93 19.67 6.85
C HIS A 313 7.47 19.74 6.43
N ASP A 314 6.57 19.89 7.38
CA ASP A 314 5.15 20.11 7.12
C ASP A 314 4.68 21.33 7.90
N LEU A 315 4.03 22.25 7.20
CA LEU A 315 3.44 23.47 7.72
C LEU A 315 1.96 23.46 7.38
N ALA A 316 1.10 23.63 8.38
CA ALA A 316 -0.33 23.71 8.16
C ALA A 316 -0.96 24.91 8.87
N PHE A 317 -1.77 25.65 8.13
CA PHE A 317 -2.60 26.73 8.62
C PHE A 317 -4.04 26.25 8.66
N SER A 318 -4.71 26.45 9.78
CA SER A 318 -6.14 26.14 9.90
C SER A 318 -6.88 27.30 10.53
N SER A 319 -8.08 27.55 10.06
CA SER A 319 -9.03 28.46 10.69
C SER A 319 -10.43 27.86 10.66
N ALA A 320 -11.20 28.07 11.71
CA ALA A 320 -12.58 27.63 11.81
C ALA A 320 -13.42 28.66 12.55
N GLY A 321 -14.41 29.21 11.85
CA GLY A 321 -15.52 30.00 12.40
C GLY A 321 -16.82 29.19 12.46
N ASN A 322 -17.95 29.88 12.57
CA ASN A 322 -19.27 29.24 12.67
C ASN A 322 -19.72 28.58 11.36
N ASP A 323 -19.60 29.32 10.25
CA ASP A 323 -20.10 28.90 8.93
C ASP A 323 -18.99 28.47 7.97
N MET A 324 -17.76 28.91 8.20
CA MET A 324 -16.61 28.67 7.32
C MET A 324 -15.48 28.01 8.09
N SER A 325 -14.83 27.03 7.48
CA SER A 325 -13.58 26.47 7.99
C SER A 325 -12.66 26.05 6.85
N TYR A 326 -11.36 26.29 7.01
CA TYR A 326 -10.36 25.87 6.03
C TYR A 326 -9.08 25.37 6.69
N ARG A 327 -8.37 24.47 6.01
CA ARG A 327 -7.01 24.04 6.32
C ARG A 327 -6.18 24.07 5.05
N LEU A 328 -5.04 24.76 5.09
CA LEU A 328 -4.02 24.75 4.06
C LEU A 328 -2.79 24.03 4.62
N SER A 329 -2.24 23.06 3.90
CA SER A 329 -1.01 22.35 4.24
C SER A 329 0.03 22.47 3.12
N LEU A 330 1.29 22.55 3.53
CA LEU A 330 2.49 22.56 2.70
C LEU A 330 3.47 21.55 3.27
N GLY A 331 3.83 20.55 2.48
CA GLY A 331 4.81 19.53 2.85
C GLY A 331 6.02 19.56 1.92
N TYR A 332 7.21 19.42 2.47
CA TYR A 332 8.46 19.21 1.72
C TYR A 332 9.16 17.97 2.28
N LEU A 333 9.52 17.05 1.40
CA LEU A 333 10.24 15.83 1.71
C LEU A 333 11.43 15.73 0.77
N ASN A 334 12.60 15.41 1.30
CA ASN A 334 13.77 15.05 0.50
C ASN A 334 14.45 13.86 1.17
N GLN A 335 14.62 12.79 0.43
CA GLN A 335 15.10 11.52 0.95
C GLN A 335 16.03 10.82 -0.03
N ASP A 336 17.28 10.62 0.39
CA ASP A 336 18.22 9.74 -0.29
C ASP A 336 17.85 8.25 -0.09
N GLY A 337 18.21 7.42 -1.07
CA GLY A 337 18.25 5.96 -0.92
C GLY A 337 19.61 5.44 -0.47
N VAL A 338 19.59 4.23 0.09
CA VAL A 338 20.79 3.55 0.61
C VAL A 338 21.70 3.01 -0.50
N ILE A 339 21.18 2.92 -1.73
CA ILE A 339 21.99 2.73 -2.94
C ILE A 339 22.20 4.10 -3.60
N ARG A 340 23.42 4.38 -4.07
CA ARG A 340 23.77 5.61 -4.78
C ARG A 340 22.88 5.82 -6.02
N ALA A 341 22.77 7.08 -6.46
CA ALA A 341 21.90 7.52 -7.56
C ALA A 341 20.37 7.36 -7.34
N SER A 342 19.92 6.78 -6.23
CA SER A 342 18.49 6.73 -5.86
C SER A 342 18.12 7.83 -4.85
N SER A 343 17.06 8.60 -5.13
CA SER A 343 16.51 9.63 -4.23
C SER A 343 15.07 10.00 -4.60
N THR A 344 14.31 10.52 -3.65
CA THR A 344 12.98 11.10 -3.89
C THR A 344 12.85 12.45 -3.20
N GLU A 345 12.40 13.46 -3.93
CA GLU A 345 12.08 14.79 -3.43
C GLU A 345 10.62 15.12 -3.77
N ARG A 346 9.84 15.60 -2.79
CA ARG A 346 8.42 15.87 -2.96
C ARG A 346 8.03 17.18 -2.31
N LEU A 347 7.31 18.00 -3.09
CA LEU A 347 6.54 19.13 -2.59
C LEU A 347 5.05 18.78 -2.65
N SER A 348 4.35 18.85 -1.52
CA SER A 348 2.92 18.56 -1.40
C SER A 348 2.17 19.81 -0.94
N LEU A 349 0.97 20.01 -1.50
CA LEU A 349 0.02 21.06 -1.15
C LEU A 349 -1.33 20.43 -0.84
N GLY A 350 -1.98 20.89 0.22
CA GLY A 350 -3.34 20.44 0.56
C GLY A 350 -4.25 21.59 0.96
N LEU A 351 -5.47 21.59 0.44
CA LEU A 351 -6.55 22.48 0.83
C LEU A 351 -7.76 21.65 1.23
N ASN A 352 -8.30 21.92 2.42
CA ASN A 352 -9.65 21.51 2.83
C ASN A 352 -10.43 22.76 3.11
N TYR A 353 -11.58 22.90 2.45
CA TYR A 353 -12.47 24.04 2.61
C TYR A 353 -13.88 23.52 2.88
N GLN A 354 -14.56 24.12 3.84
CA GLN A 354 -15.96 23.85 4.12
C GLN A 354 -16.68 25.16 4.37
N GLN A 355 -17.83 25.32 3.72
CA GLN A 355 -18.75 26.44 3.90
C GLN A 355 -20.16 25.91 4.15
N ARG A 356 -20.79 26.40 5.20
CA ARG A 356 -22.21 26.25 5.47
C ARG A 356 -22.94 27.51 5.04
N LEU A 357 -24.08 27.33 4.38
CA LEU A 357 -24.90 28.38 3.80
C LEU A 357 -26.37 28.11 4.16
N PHE A 358 -27.18 29.17 4.10
CA PHE A 358 -28.62 29.10 4.31
C PHE A 358 -29.03 28.47 5.66
N SER A 359 -28.39 28.91 6.75
CA SER A 359 -28.60 28.34 8.11
C SER A 359 -28.36 26.82 8.14
N ASP A 360 -27.15 26.40 7.74
CA ASP A 360 -26.70 25.00 7.68
C ASP A 360 -27.50 24.07 6.73
N ARG A 361 -28.35 24.61 5.84
CA ARG A 361 -29.09 23.81 4.87
C ARG A 361 -28.24 23.37 3.68
N LEU A 362 -27.27 24.18 3.25
CA LEU A 362 -26.32 23.82 2.21
C LEU A 362 -24.92 23.75 2.82
N ASN A 363 -24.27 22.60 2.69
CA ASN A 363 -22.90 22.41 3.11
C ASN A 363 -22.04 22.07 1.89
N VAL A 364 -21.16 22.99 1.51
CA VAL A 364 -20.21 22.84 0.41
C VAL A 364 -18.85 22.50 0.98
N ARG A 365 -18.24 21.43 0.51
CA ARG A 365 -16.87 21.02 0.85
C ARG A 365 -16.04 20.96 -0.42
N ALA A 366 -14.84 21.51 -0.37
CA ALA A 366 -13.85 21.36 -1.44
C ALA A 366 -12.55 20.82 -0.84
N ASN A 367 -12.02 19.74 -1.42
CA ASN A 367 -10.74 19.19 -1.02
C ASN A 367 -9.84 19.13 -2.25
N VAL A 368 -8.60 19.60 -2.14
CA VAL A 368 -7.62 19.57 -3.22
C VAL A 368 -6.27 19.15 -2.65
N ARG A 369 -5.60 18.20 -3.29
CA ARG A 369 -4.26 17.74 -2.98
C ARG A 369 -3.43 17.80 -4.24
N GLY A 370 -2.33 18.54 -4.21
CA GLY A 370 -1.38 18.63 -5.31
C GLY A 370 -0.01 18.19 -4.85
N SER A 371 0.78 17.59 -5.75
CA SER A 371 2.19 17.34 -5.49
C SER A 371 3.03 17.44 -6.74
N ARG A 372 4.31 17.74 -6.52
CA ARG A 372 5.38 17.54 -7.48
C ARG A 372 6.43 16.63 -6.84
N ALA A 373 6.68 15.49 -7.43
CA ALA A 373 7.74 14.57 -7.06
C ALA A 373 8.85 14.59 -8.11
N LEU A 374 10.10 14.62 -7.65
CA LEU A 374 11.33 14.49 -8.43
C LEU A 374 12.04 13.23 -7.94
N ASP A 375 12.15 12.24 -8.80
CA ASP A 375 12.69 10.94 -8.46
C ASP A 375 13.94 10.66 -9.28
N ARG A 376 14.97 10.13 -8.61
CA ARG A 376 16.13 9.52 -9.27
C ARG A 376 16.11 8.03 -9.00
N PHE A 377 16.40 7.26 -10.03
CA PHE A 377 16.43 5.80 -10.00
C PHE A 377 17.86 5.33 -10.22
N THR A 378 18.14 4.15 -9.69
CA THR A 378 19.41 3.46 -9.97
C THR A 378 19.41 3.05 -11.45
N PRO A 379 20.34 3.56 -12.29
CA PRO A 379 20.29 3.32 -13.72
C PRO A 379 20.85 1.94 -14.07
N GLY A 380 20.09 1.15 -14.81
CA GLY A 380 20.50 -0.18 -15.28
C GLY A 380 20.61 -1.20 -14.14
N ASP A 381 21.27 -2.33 -14.42
CA ASP A 381 21.39 -3.44 -13.47
C ASP A 381 22.60 -3.27 -12.52
N VAL A 382 22.65 -2.18 -11.75
CA VAL A 382 23.79 -1.90 -10.83
C VAL A 382 23.95 -3.00 -9.80
N LEU A 383 22.85 -3.48 -9.22
CA LEU A 383 22.87 -4.46 -8.15
C LEU A 383 23.21 -5.87 -8.66
N GLY A 384 22.67 -6.30 -9.79
CA GLY A 384 23.05 -7.57 -10.43
C GLY A 384 24.51 -7.55 -10.89
N ASN A 385 24.98 -6.41 -11.42
CA ASN A 385 26.39 -6.22 -11.76
C ASN A 385 27.31 -6.27 -10.53
N ALA A 386 26.92 -5.67 -9.40
CA ALA A 386 27.71 -5.78 -8.16
C ALA A 386 27.76 -7.22 -7.62
N ALA A 387 26.67 -7.98 -7.75
CA ALA A 387 26.64 -9.39 -7.38
C ALA A 387 27.49 -10.26 -8.31
N GLY A 388 27.54 -9.95 -9.61
CA GLY A 388 28.20 -10.76 -10.64
C GLY A 388 29.62 -10.32 -11.01
N MET A 389 30.07 -9.12 -10.64
CA MET A 389 31.41 -8.65 -10.97
C MET A 389 32.46 -9.37 -10.12
N ALA A 390 33.52 -9.86 -10.77
CA ALA A 390 34.58 -10.59 -10.10
C ALA A 390 35.25 -9.71 -9.01
N PRO A 391 35.36 -10.18 -7.76
CA PRO A 391 35.95 -9.43 -6.66
C PRO A 391 37.48 -9.25 -6.81
N THR A 392 38.10 -9.94 -7.76
CA THR A 392 39.54 -9.86 -8.07
C THR A 392 39.92 -8.74 -9.02
N GLN A 393 38.95 -7.91 -9.44
CA GLN A 393 39.14 -6.86 -10.44
C GLN A 393 39.30 -5.49 -9.82
N PRO A 394 40.14 -4.60 -10.38
CA PRO A 394 40.24 -3.23 -9.91
C PRO A 394 38.98 -2.43 -10.27
N VAL A 395 38.76 -1.32 -9.56
CA VAL A 395 37.61 -0.44 -9.81
C VAL A 395 37.85 0.49 -11.01
N MET A 396 39.09 0.98 -11.15
CA MET A 396 39.47 2.01 -12.12
C MET A 396 40.47 1.44 -13.13
N ASP A 397 40.40 1.92 -14.37
CA ASP A 397 41.37 1.66 -15.43
C ASP A 397 41.63 2.98 -16.17
N PRO A 398 42.76 3.66 -15.95
CA PRO A 398 43.09 4.91 -16.63
C PRO A 398 43.19 4.80 -18.15
N THR A 399 43.35 3.58 -18.68
CA THR A 399 43.41 3.33 -20.13
C THR A 399 42.03 3.13 -20.76
N SER A 400 40.99 2.97 -19.93
CA SER A 400 39.60 2.84 -20.36
C SER A 400 39.02 4.21 -20.73
N ALA A 401 38.22 4.26 -21.81
CA ALA A 401 37.53 5.48 -22.24
C ALA A 401 36.55 6.04 -21.19
N THR A 402 36.10 5.21 -20.25
CA THR A 402 35.24 5.61 -19.13
C THR A 402 36.01 5.93 -17.86
N GLY A 403 37.31 5.62 -17.80
CA GLY A 403 38.14 5.65 -16.58
C GLY A 403 37.87 4.49 -15.60
N TYR A 404 36.82 3.70 -15.85
CA TYR A 404 36.47 2.52 -15.05
C TYR A 404 36.97 1.25 -15.73
N TRP A 405 37.43 0.30 -14.91
CA TRP A 405 37.77 -1.02 -15.40
C TRP A 405 36.49 -1.80 -15.71
N ASP A 406 36.42 -2.45 -16.87
CA ASP A 406 35.33 -3.36 -17.25
C ASP A 406 35.91 -4.47 -18.14
N TRP A 407 35.17 -5.56 -18.33
CA TRP A 407 35.60 -6.65 -19.18
C TRP A 407 35.70 -6.19 -20.63
N ARG A 408 36.87 -6.37 -21.25
CA ARG A 408 37.13 -6.06 -22.66
C ARG A 408 36.57 -7.15 -23.57
N THR A 409 35.25 -7.32 -23.57
CA THR A 409 34.54 -8.35 -24.33
C THR A 409 33.26 -7.80 -24.95
N THR A 410 32.86 -8.37 -26.09
CA THR A 410 31.57 -8.14 -26.75
C THR A 410 30.48 -9.09 -26.28
N ASN A 411 30.82 -10.15 -25.55
CA ASN A 411 29.90 -11.18 -25.07
C ASN A 411 29.38 -10.87 -23.65
N ALA A 412 28.30 -11.55 -23.24
CA ALA A 412 27.65 -11.31 -21.94
C ALA A 412 28.61 -11.46 -20.74
N SER A 413 28.70 -10.40 -19.94
CA SER A 413 29.51 -10.29 -18.73
C SER A 413 28.94 -9.18 -17.82
N ALA A 414 29.15 -9.30 -16.51
CA ALA A 414 28.82 -8.26 -15.54
C ALA A 414 29.62 -6.99 -15.84
N SER A 415 29.01 -5.81 -15.79
CA SER A 415 29.67 -4.52 -16.00
C SER A 415 30.05 -3.85 -14.70
N ASN A 416 30.97 -2.89 -14.74
CA ASN A 416 31.36 -2.13 -13.56
C ASN A 416 30.15 -1.33 -13.04
N PRO A 417 29.62 -1.65 -11.86
CA PRO A 417 28.39 -1.03 -11.37
C PRO A 417 28.59 0.47 -11.08
N LEU A 418 29.81 0.90 -10.74
CA LEU A 418 30.13 2.29 -10.48
C LEU A 418 30.19 3.13 -11.77
N ALA A 419 30.60 2.53 -12.89
CA ALA A 419 30.56 3.17 -14.19
C ALA A 419 29.11 3.51 -14.59
N SER A 420 28.19 2.54 -14.44
CA SER A 420 26.76 2.75 -14.70
C SER A 420 26.18 3.84 -13.78
N LEU A 421 26.46 3.78 -12.47
CA LEU A 421 25.97 4.78 -11.51
C LEU A 421 26.41 6.21 -11.82
N ASN A 422 27.64 6.40 -12.30
CA ASN A 422 28.23 7.73 -12.47
C ASN A 422 28.05 8.30 -13.88
N LEU A 423 27.84 7.45 -14.90
CA LEU A 423 27.78 7.87 -16.30
C LEU A 423 26.38 7.76 -16.92
N ALA A 424 25.51 6.88 -16.41
CA ALA A 424 24.12 6.77 -16.87
C ALA A 424 23.19 7.65 -16.01
N SER A 425 22.00 7.93 -16.54
CA SER A 425 20.99 8.78 -15.90
C SER A 425 19.63 8.11 -15.98
N ASP A 426 18.88 8.08 -14.87
CA ASP A 426 17.47 7.66 -14.85
C ASP A 426 16.73 8.52 -13.82
N HIS A 427 15.87 9.41 -14.30
CA HIS A 427 15.09 10.30 -13.43
C HIS A 427 13.70 10.53 -14.00
N GLY A 428 12.79 10.88 -13.09
CA GLY A 428 11.42 11.18 -13.43
C GLY A 428 10.86 12.35 -12.63
N THR A 429 9.88 13.02 -13.21
CA THR A 429 9.09 14.05 -12.55
C THR A 429 7.62 13.66 -12.62
N THR A 430 6.96 13.61 -11.47
CA THR A 430 5.51 13.37 -11.38
C THR A 430 4.81 14.60 -10.85
N TRP A 431 3.85 15.12 -11.60
CA TRP A 431 2.87 16.10 -11.15
C TRP A 431 1.54 15.38 -10.95
N ARG A 432 0.96 15.47 -9.75
CA ARG A 432 -0.36 14.88 -9.49
C ARG A 432 -1.24 15.84 -8.72
N SER A 433 -2.51 15.93 -9.12
CA SER A 433 -3.53 16.68 -8.41
C SER A 433 -4.80 15.85 -8.29
N VAL A 434 -5.32 15.71 -7.07
CA VAL A 434 -6.56 15.03 -6.75
C VAL A 434 -7.45 16.01 -6.01
N GLY A 435 -8.70 16.15 -6.43
CA GLY A 435 -9.62 17.01 -5.70
C GLY A 435 -11.07 16.79 -6.03
N ASN A 436 -11.94 17.32 -5.18
CA ASN A 436 -13.37 17.31 -5.38
C ASN A 436 -14.06 18.54 -4.79
N VAL A 437 -15.26 18.79 -5.30
CA VAL A 437 -16.26 19.65 -4.70
C VAL A 437 -17.50 18.81 -4.42
N ARG A 438 -17.96 18.82 -3.16
CA ARG A 438 -19.17 18.16 -2.71
C ARG A 438 -20.16 19.17 -2.17
N ALA A 439 -21.39 19.12 -2.65
CA ALA A 439 -22.51 19.88 -2.12
C ALA A 439 -23.53 18.92 -1.49
N GLU A 440 -23.85 19.16 -0.21
CA GLU A 440 -24.92 18.48 0.52
C GLU A 440 -26.02 19.50 0.83
N TYR A 441 -27.21 19.29 0.29
CA TYR A 441 -28.37 20.14 0.52
C TYR A 441 -29.42 19.39 1.35
N ARG A 442 -29.81 19.96 2.49
CA ARG A 442 -30.85 19.43 3.38
C ARG A 442 -32.18 20.07 3.01
N MET A 443 -33.14 19.24 2.62
CA MET A 443 -34.43 19.70 2.14
C MET A 443 -35.24 20.27 3.31
N PRO A 444 -35.75 21.52 3.22
CA PRO A 444 -36.40 22.18 4.36
C PRO A 444 -37.77 21.60 4.71
N TYR A 445 -38.49 21.05 3.73
CA TYR A 445 -39.87 20.56 3.90
C TYR A 445 -39.97 19.06 4.17
N VAL A 446 -38.85 18.33 4.08
CA VAL A 446 -38.81 16.87 4.30
C VAL A 446 -37.66 16.58 5.24
N GLU A 447 -37.98 16.37 6.52
CA GLU A 447 -36.99 16.10 7.55
C GLU A 447 -36.16 14.85 7.20
N GLY A 448 -34.83 14.96 7.34
CA GLY A 448 -33.90 13.87 7.07
C GLY A 448 -33.58 13.63 5.59
N LEU A 449 -34.23 14.32 4.64
CA LEU A 449 -33.92 14.23 3.22
C LEU A 449 -32.75 15.14 2.82
N THR A 450 -31.78 14.55 2.14
CA THR A 450 -30.56 15.21 1.66
C THR A 450 -30.33 14.92 0.18
N GLY A 451 -29.94 15.93 -0.58
CA GLY A 451 -29.41 15.79 -1.93
C GLY A 451 -27.91 16.00 -1.92
N ASN A 452 -27.16 15.11 -2.56
CA ASN A 452 -25.70 15.14 -2.59
C ASN A 452 -25.21 15.10 -4.02
N VAL A 453 -24.27 15.99 -4.33
CA VAL A 453 -23.52 15.98 -5.59
C VAL A 453 -22.02 16.06 -5.26
N ASN A 454 -21.23 15.18 -5.84
CA ASN A 454 -19.77 15.12 -5.71
C ASN A 454 -19.16 15.14 -7.12
N LEU A 455 -18.36 16.16 -7.41
CA LEU A 455 -17.60 16.27 -8.65
C LEU A 455 -16.12 16.17 -8.29
N GLY A 456 -15.44 15.15 -8.79
CA GLY A 456 -14.05 14.88 -8.46
C GLY A 456 -13.19 14.62 -9.69
N TYR A 457 -11.88 14.85 -9.52
CA TYR A 457 -10.87 14.56 -10.53
C TYR A 457 -9.58 14.03 -9.89
N ASP A 458 -8.82 13.28 -10.68
CA ASP A 458 -7.45 12.83 -10.40
C ASP A 458 -6.64 12.98 -11.70
N LEU A 459 -5.73 13.94 -11.72
CA LEU A 459 -4.88 14.29 -12.85
C LEU A 459 -3.44 13.94 -12.50
N ALA A 460 -2.78 13.17 -13.36
CA ALA A 460 -1.36 12.87 -13.25
C ALA A 460 -0.64 13.17 -14.58
N LYS A 461 0.52 13.81 -14.50
CA LYS A 461 1.48 13.95 -15.58
C LYS A 461 2.83 13.45 -15.10
N THR A 462 3.43 12.57 -15.88
CA THR A 462 4.67 11.89 -15.53
C THR A 462 5.65 12.01 -16.69
N ASP A 463 6.80 12.60 -16.42
CA ASP A 463 7.94 12.60 -17.34
C ASP A 463 9.00 11.63 -16.80
N ARG A 464 9.59 10.78 -17.65
CA ARG A 464 10.75 9.95 -17.30
C ARG A 464 11.78 9.96 -18.42
N THR A 465 13.03 10.14 -18.03
CA THR A 465 14.19 10.13 -18.93
C THR A 465 15.17 9.08 -18.44
N THR A 466 15.56 8.17 -19.32
CA THR A 466 16.62 7.19 -19.08
C THR A 466 17.66 7.31 -20.18
N PHE A 467 18.91 7.52 -19.81
CA PHE A 467 20.03 7.70 -20.72
C PHE A 467 21.17 6.74 -20.37
N TYR A 468 21.58 5.96 -21.37
CA TYR A 468 22.77 5.12 -21.31
C TYR A 468 23.77 5.57 -22.38
N PRO A 469 24.96 6.07 -21.99
CA PRO A 469 25.94 6.49 -22.96
C PRO A 469 26.51 5.32 -23.75
N ASN A 470 26.93 5.59 -24.98
CA ASN A 470 27.36 4.57 -25.95
C ASN A 470 28.69 3.87 -25.60
N ASN A 471 29.42 4.38 -24.61
CA ASN A 471 30.73 3.89 -24.21
C ASN A 471 30.71 3.06 -22.91
N LEU A 472 29.56 2.90 -22.25
CA LEU A 472 29.42 1.92 -21.18
C LEU A 472 29.62 0.53 -21.75
N ALA A 473 30.36 -0.33 -21.06
CA ALA A 473 30.69 -1.65 -21.62
C ALA A 473 29.43 -2.48 -21.93
N ALA A 474 28.38 -2.41 -21.10
CA ALA A 474 27.09 -3.04 -21.39
C ALA A 474 26.45 -2.55 -22.71
N GLN A 475 26.60 -1.27 -23.05
CA GLN A 475 26.08 -0.66 -24.27
C GLN A 475 26.98 -0.95 -25.48
N VAL A 476 28.30 -0.94 -25.30
CA VAL A 476 29.28 -1.36 -26.32
C VAL A 476 29.01 -2.81 -26.74
N ARG A 477 28.71 -3.70 -25.79
CA ARG A 477 28.34 -5.10 -26.06
C ARG A 477 27.05 -5.22 -26.88
N GLN A 478 26.08 -4.35 -26.64
CA GLN A 478 24.83 -4.30 -27.42
C GLN A 478 24.98 -3.55 -28.75
N GLY A 479 26.14 -2.93 -29.00
CA GLY A 479 26.43 -2.16 -30.20
C GLY A 479 25.72 -0.80 -30.27
N GLN A 480 25.21 -0.29 -29.14
CA GLN A 480 24.42 0.95 -29.14
C GLN A 480 24.30 1.56 -27.73
N GLY A 481 24.46 2.88 -27.62
CA GLY A 481 23.88 3.66 -26.51
C GLY A 481 22.40 3.94 -26.74
N SER A 482 21.68 4.42 -25.73
CA SER A 482 20.24 4.66 -25.83
C SER A 482 19.74 5.84 -25.00
N LEU A 483 18.69 6.49 -25.50
CA LEU A 483 17.89 7.49 -24.79
C LEU A 483 16.42 7.06 -24.84
N PHE A 484 15.77 6.99 -23.68
CA PHE A 484 14.34 6.74 -23.56
C PHE A 484 13.68 7.92 -22.87
N LEU A 485 12.64 8.48 -23.50
CA LEU A 485 11.82 9.56 -22.97
C LEU A 485 10.37 9.10 -22.93
N SER A 486 9.66 9.40 -21.86
CA SER A 486 8.24 9.13 -21.71
C SER A 486 7.54 10.35 -21.07
N ASN A 487 6.36 10.72 -21.59
CA ASN A 487 5.56 11.86 -21.12
C ASN A 487 4.09 11.44 -20.93
N ASN A 488 3.84 10.64 -19.91
CA ASN A 488 2.53 10.03 -19.71
C ASN A 488 1.57 11.03 -19.07
N THR A 489 0.32 11.01 -19.51
CA THR A 489 -0.76 11.79 -18.90
C THR A 489 -1.95 10.90 -18.61
N GLN A 490 -2.60 11.11 -17.46
CA GLN A 490 -3.82 10.42 -17.10
C GLN A 490 -4.79 11.38 -16.40
N VAL A 491 -6.05 11.34 -16.82
CA VAL A 491 -7.14 12.11 -16.25
C VAL A 491 -8.27 11.15 -15.88
N ASN A 492 -8.58 11.08 -14.60
CA ASN A 492 -9.74 10.40 -14.08
C ASN A 492 -10.75 11.45 -13.59
N SER A 493 -12.03 11.24 -13.90
CA SER A 493 -13.13 12.08 -13.42
C SER A 493 -14.21 11.23 -12.80
N VAL A 494 -14.85 11.78 -11.76
CA VAL A 494 -15.98 11.15 -11.07
C VAL A 494 -17.11 12.16 -10.87
N LEU A 495 -18.32 11.71 -11.16
CA LEU A 495 -19.56 12.38 -10.77
C LEU A 495 -20.36 11.38 -9.93
N ASP A 496 -20.67 11.74 -8.70
CA ASP A 496 -21.69 11.06 -7.90
C ASP A 496 -22.85 12.00 -7.62
N ALA A 497 -24.07 11.54 -7.88
CA ALA A 497 -25.30 12.25 -7.55
C ALA A 497 -26.25 11.30 -6.83
N TYR A 498 -26.62 11.61 -5.59
CA TYR A 498 -27.42 10.71 -4.77
C TYR A 498 -28.31 11.44 -3.77
N GLY A 499 -29.46 10.84 -3.47
CA GLY A 499 -30.35 11.24 -2.39
C GLY A 499 -30.14 10.37 -1.16
N GLY A 500 -30.22 10.96 0.03
CA GLY A 500 -30.21 10.26 1.30
C GLY A 500 -31.43 10.63 2.14
N TYR A 501 -32.07 9.67 2.80
CA TYR A 501 -33.22 9.87 3.68
C TYR A 501 -32.99 9.17 5.01
N ALA A 502 -32.68 9.95 6.05
CA ALA A 502 -32.42 9.46 7.40
C ALA A 502 -33.15 10.34 8.44
N PRO A 503 -34.47 10.21 8.55
CA PRO A 503 -35.28 11.01 9.48
C PRO A 503 -35.02 10.63 10.94
N SER A 504 -35.27 11.58 11.85
CA SER A 504 -35.16 11.32 13.30
C SER A 504 -36.27 10.40 13.82
N ARG A 505 -37.42 10.40 13.13
CA ARG A 505 -38.60 9.59 13.45
C ARG A 505 -38.37 8.11 13.19
N THR A 506 -38.94 7.27 14.05
CA THR A 506 -38.98 5.82 13.88
C THR A 506 -40.12 5.39 12.96
N TYR A 507 -39.86 4.43 12.07
CA TYR A 507 -40.85 3.76 11.25
C TYR A 507 -41.07 2.36 11.79
N GLY A 508 -42.25 2.13 12.38
CA GLY A 508 -42.51 0.94 13.17
C GLY A 508 -41.54 0.86 14.35
N PRO A 509 -40.86 -0.29 14.59
CA PRO A 509 -39.97 -0.46 15.73
C PRO A 509 -38.56 0.14 15.57
N GLY A 510 -38.21 0.74 14.43
CA GLY A 510 -36.83 1.11 14.11
C GLY A 510 -36.62 2.42 13.35
N ARG A 511 -35.35 2.82 13.21
CA ARG A 511 -34.89 3.95 12.39
C ARG A 511 -34.46 3.45 11.01
N VAL A 512 -34.72 4.26 9.98
CA VAL A 512 -34.40 3.98 8.58
C VAL A 512 -33.34 4.97 8.10
N ASP A 513 -32.34 4.48 7.37
CA ASP A 513 -31.40 5.27 6.58
C ASP A 513 -31.36 4.71 5.16
N LEU A 514 -31.86 5.48 4.20
CA LEU A 514 -31.96 5.13 2.79
C LEU A 514 -31.01 6.01 1.97
N VAL A 515 -30.30 5.42 1.02
CA VAL A 515 -29.50 6.13 0.03
C VAL A 515 -29.77 5.54 -1.35
N GLY A 516 -29.89 6.38 -2.36
CA GLY A 516 -30.01 5.95 -3.76
C GLY A 516 -29.36 6.95 -4.70
N GLY A 517 -28.65 6.48 -5.71
CA GLY A 517 -27.90 7.37 -6.58
C GLY A 517 -27.28 6.77 -7.83
N TYR A 518 -26.56 7.64 -8.51
CA TYR A 518 -25.88 7.44 -9.78
C TYR A 518 -24.40 7.82 -9.62
N SER A 519 -23.51 7.03 -10.22
CA SER A 519 -22.08 7.32 -10.30
C SER A 519 -21.61 7.15 -11.74
N TYR A 520 -20.85 8.12 -12.24
CA TYR A 520 -20.18 8.08 -13.53
C TYR A 520 -18.70 8.31 -13.31
N THR A 521 -17.89 7.37 -13.81
CA THR A 521 -16.43 7.47 -13.77
C THR A 521 -15.86 7.31 -15.18
N GLN A 522 -14.87 8.12 -15.49
CA GLN A 522 -14.15 8.05 -16.76
C GLN A 522 -12.65 8.20 -16.51
N SER A 523 -11.86 7.40 -17.22
CA SER A 523 -10.40 7.48 -17.28
C SER A 523 -9.99 7.68 -18.73
N HIS A 524 -9.11 8.65 -18.96
CA HIS A 524 -8.41 8.87 -20.22
C HIS A 524 -6.92 8.92 -19.93
N ALA A 525 -6.10 8.13 -20.62
CA ALA A 525 -4.66 8.16 -20.47
C ALA A 525 -3.94 8.08 -21.81
N GLU A 526 -2.83 8.79 -21.90
CA GLU A 526 -1.92 8.80 -23.05
C GLU A 526 -0.49 8.46 -22.58
N TYR A 527 0.17 7.54 -23.29
CA TYR A 527 1.52 7.07 -23.01
C TYR A 527 2.45 7.30 -24.22
N PRO A 528 2.80 8.56 -24.55
CA PRO A 528 3.81 8.82 -25.55
C PRO A 528 5.19 8.44 -25.00
N ALA A 529 5.96 7.72 -25.82
CA ALA A 529 7.33 7.35 -25.53
C ALA A 529 8.20 7.45 -26.79
N LEU A 530 9.43 7.91 -26.59
CA LEU A 530 10.48 7.97 -27.60
C LEU A 530 11.63 7.07 -27.14
N LEU A 531 12.04 6.15 -28.01
CA LEU A 531 13.25 5.34 -27.82
C LEU A 531 14.21 5.63 -28.96
N GLU A 532 15.39 6.10 -28.60
CA GLU A 532 16.53 6.28 -29.50
C GLU A 532 17.62 5.28 -29.15
N THR A 533 18.16 4.62 -30.16
CA THR A 533 19.27 3.67 -30.00
C THR A 533 20.32 3.91 -31.08
N GLY A 534 21.56 3.54 -30.77
CA GLY A 534 22.70 3.73 -31.66
C GLY A 534 23.18 5.18 -31.62
N LEU A 535 23.30 5.73 -30.41
CA LEU A 535 23.77 7.09 -30.20
C LEU A 535 25.22 7.24 -30.70
N SER A 536 25.44 8.22 -31.56
CA SER A 536 26.75 8.55 -32.15
C SER A 536 27.66 9.39 -31.24
N SER A 537 27.12 10.04 -30.21
CA SER A 537 27.86 10.87 -29.26
C SER A 537 27.16 10.94 -27.90
N ASN A 538 27.94 11.14 -26.83
CA ASN A 538 27.44 11.37 -25.47
C ASN A 538 27.49 12.84 -25.04
N LEU A 539 27.95 13.75 -25.93
CA LEU A 539 28.28 15.14 -25.60
C LEU A 539 27.11 15.90 -24.93
N LEU A 540 25.89 15.65 -25.38
CA LEU A 540 24.68 16.33 -24.89
C LEU A 540 24.05 15.64 -23.67
N GLY A 541 24.50 14.44 -23.32
CA GLY A 541 23.89 13.62 -22.27
C GLY A 541 22.39 13.45 -22.46
N ASP A 542 21.64 13.60 -21.36
CA ASP A 542 20.18 13.62 -21.32
C ASP A 542 19.57 15.02 -21.60
N ASN A 543 20.38 16.05 -21.86
CA ASN A 543 19.95 17.43 -22.12
C ASN A 543 19.80 17.78 -23.61
N GLY A 544 20.00 16.82 -24.52
CA GLY A 544 19.83 17.02 -25.94
C GLY A 544 19.54 15.71 -26.68
N ILE A 545 19.34 15.81 -27.99
CA ILE A 545 19.05 14.68 -28.87
C ILE A 545 20.32 14.39 -29.69
N PRO A 546 21.18 13.43 -29.27
CA PRO A 546 22.33 13.03 -30.09
C PRO A 546 21.83 12.35 -31.38
N PRO A 547 22.56 12.44 -32.51
CA PRO A 547 22.19 11.66 -33.69
C PRO A 547 22.17 10.17 -33.33
N ALA A 548 21.02 9.53 -33.57
CA ALA A 548 20.76 8.12 -33.28
C ALA A 548 20.53 7.33 -34.58
N ALA A 549 21.00 6.09 -34.62
CA ALA A 549 20.79 5.21 -35.77
C ALA A 549 19.33 4.78 -35.93
N ASN A 550 18.62 4.56 -34.82
CA ASN A 550 17.20 4.18 -34.83
C ASN A 550 16.41 5.06 -33.86
N VAL A 551 15.27 5.55 -34.34
CA VAL A 551 14.32 6.34 -33.56
C VAL A 551 12.95 5.67 -33.66
N ARG A 552 12.35 5.35 -32.51
CA ARG A 552 11.01 4.80 -32.41
C ARG A 552 10.15 5.71 -31.54
N ASN A 553 9.05 6.21 -32.11
CA ASN A 553 8.03 6.96 -31.40
C ASN A 553 6.76 6.10 -31.29
N THR A 554 6.22 5.98 -30.09
CA THR A 554 4.98 5.25 -29.81
C THR A 554 4.06 6.11 -28.96
N LYS A 555 2.75 6.07 -29.24
CA LYS A 555 1.73 6.68 -28.39
C LYS A 555 0.59 5.69 -28.20
N ASP A 556 0.45 5.19 -26.99
CA ASP A 556 -0.71 4.38 -26.60
C ASP A 556 -1.77 5.28 -25.95
N ILE A 557 -3.04 5.09 -26.32
CA ILE A 557 -4.18 5.82 -25.73
C ILE A 557 -5.13 4.78 -25.15
N THR A 558 -5.57 5.01 -23.91
CA THR A 558 -6.52 4.14 -23.21
C THR A 558 -7.68 4.95 -22.65
N ASP A 559 -8.89 4.55 -23.02
CA ASP A 559 -10.16 5.13 -22.56
C ASP A 559 -11.03 4.07 -21.89
N TYR A 560 -11.53 4.42 -20.71
CA TYR A 560 -12.41 3.56 -19.92
C TYR A 560 -13.54 4.36 -19.27
N LYS A 561 -14.74 3.78 -19.26
CA LYS A 561 -15.94 4.34 -18.62
C LYS A 561 -16.64 3.30 -17.77
N LEU A 562 -17.13 3.73 -16.61
CA LEU A 562 -17.98 2.93 -15.73
C LEU A 562 -19.15 3.76 -15.23
N ILE A 563 -20.33 3.21 -15.43
CA ILE A 563 -21.61 3.77 -15.05
C ILE A 563 -22.24 2.87 -13.99
N SER A 564 -22.78 3.47 -12.94
CA SER A 564 -23.34 2.71 -11.84
C SER A 564 -24.61 3.33 -11.28
N PHE A 565 -25.57 2.46 -10.96
CA PHE A 565 -26.75 2.80 -10.17
C PHE A 565 -26.68 2.03 -8.86
N PHE A 566 -26.91 2.69 -7.73
CA PHE A 566 -26.78 2.05 -6.43
C PHE A 566 -27.87 2.48 -5.47
N GLY A 567 -28.19 1.59 -4.54
CA GLY A 567 -29.12 1.83 -3.43
C GLY A 567 -28.68 1.11 -2.17
N ARG A 568 -28.95 1.71 -1.01
CA ARG A 568 -28.69 1.14 0.32
C ARG A 568 -29.83 1.46 1.28
N LEU A 569 -30.22 0.47 2.08
CA LEU A 569 -31.16 0.59 3.18
C LEU A 569 -30.47 0.08 4.45
N ASN A 570 -30.40 0.91 5.48
CA ASN A 570 -30.07 0.51 6.83
C ASN A 570 -31.34 0.61 7.69
N TYR A 571 -31.61 -0.42 8.49
CA TYR A 571 -32.69 -0.47 9.45
C TYR A 571 -32.17 -0.84 10.82
N ASN A 572 -32.47 -0.03 11.83
CA ASN A 572 -31.98 -0.20 13.19
C ASN A 572 -33.17 -0.24 14.16
N ILE A 573 -33.39 -1.39 14.79
CA ILE A 573 -34.43 -1.60 15.80
C ILE A 573 -33.81 -1.49 17.19
N SER A 574 -34.13 -0.41 17.91
CA SER A 574 -33.72 -0.15 19.30
C SER A 574 -32.22 -0.35 19.58
N ASP A 575 -31.33 -0.08 18.61
CA ASP A 575 -29.88 -0.30 18.73
C ASP A 575 -29.49 -1.77 19.08
N ARG A 576 -30.41 -2.71 18.79
CA ARG A 576 -30.30 -4.16 19.05
C ARG A 576 -30.18 -4.97 17.76
N TYR A 577 -31.14 -4.81 16.86
CA TYR A 577 -31.17 -5.53 15.58
C TYR A 577 -30.87 -4.53 14.46
N LEU A 578 -29.76 -4.76 13.76
CA LEU A 578 -29.28 -3.92 12.68
C LEU A 578 -29.35 -4.74 11.40
N ALA A 579 -29.95 -4.17 10.35
CA ALA A 579 -29.99 -4.77 9.03
C ALA A 579 -29.52 -3.75 8.00
N ALA A 580 -28.67 -4.17 7.07
CA ALA A 580 -28.16 -3.37 5.98
C ALA A 580 -28.34 -4.16 4.68
N PHE A 581 -29.01 -3.56 3.71
CA PHE A 581 -29.24 -4.11 2.38
C PHE A 581 -28.68 -3.12 1.36
N SER A 582 -27.96 -3.61 0.36
CA SER A 582 -27.55 -2.76 -0.76
C SER A 582 -27.56 -3.52 -2.06
N VAL A 583 -27.84 -2.81 -3.15
CA VAL A 583 -27.73 -3.33 -4.50
C VAL A 583 -27.06 -2.28 -5.36
N ARG A 584 -26.15 -2.72 -6.22
CA ARG A 584 -25.49 -1.87 -7.20
C ARG A 584 -25.50 -2.56 -8.56
N ARG A 585 -25.80 -1.81 -9.63
CA ARG A 585 -25.75 -2.27 -11.02
C ARG A 585 -24.70 -1.45 -11.76
N ASP A 586 -23.63 -2.12 -12.18
CA ASP A 586 -22.47 -1.51 -12.83
C ASP A 586 -22.41 -1.91 -14.31
N GLY A 587 -22.05 -0.95 -15.16
CA GLY A 587 -21.84 -1.09 -16.60
C GLY A 587 -20.46 -0.59 -16.99
N SER A 588 -19.63 -1.44 -17.60
CA SER A 588 -18.24 -1.12 -17.96
C SER A 588 -17.98 -1.22 -19.46
N SER A 589 -17.18 -0.28 -19.99
CA SER A 589 -16.74 -0.27 -21.38
C SER A 589 -15.67 -1.31 -21.72
N ARG A 590 -15.11 -2.02 -20.73
CA ARG A 590 -14.10 -3.08 -20.93
C ARG A 590 -14.66 -4.35 -21.56
N PHE A 591 -15.97 -4.54 -21.49
CA PHE A 591 -16.63 -5.76 -21.94
C PHE A 591 -17.39 -5.54 -23.24
N GLY A 592 -17.48 -6.60 -24.03
CA GLY A 592 -18.24 -6.61 -25.29
C GLY A 592 -19.76 -6.53 -25.07
N PRO A 593 -20.53 -6.27 -26.15
CA PRO A 593 -21.99 -6.26 -26.10
C PRO A 593 -22.55 -7.52 -25.42
N GLY A 594 -23.54 -7.35 -24.54
CA GLY A 594 -24.16 -8.44 -23.77
C GLY A 594 -23.50 -8.75 -22.41
N HIS A 595 -22.25 -8.34 -22.18
CA HIS A 595 -21.51 -8.64 -20.94
C HIS A 595 -21.17 -7.41 -20.09
N GLN A 596 -21.61 -6.22 -20.51
CA GLN A 596 -21.25 -4.94 -19.90
C GLN A 596 -21.82 -4.74 -18.50
N TRP A 597 -23.05 -5.23 -18.24
CA TRP A 597 -23.80 -4.92 -17.04
C TRP A 597 -23.92 -6.10 -16.06
N VAL A 598 -23.62 -5.86 -14.78
CA VAL A 598 -23.78 -6.85 -13.70
C VAL A 598 -24.37 -6.21 -12.45
N ALA A 599 -25.19 -6.97 -11.71
CA ALA A 599 -25.75 -6.56 -10.43
C ALA A 599 -25.03 -7.23 -9.25
N PHE A 600 -24.77 -6.42 -8.22
CA PHE A 600 -24.00 -6.75 -7.02
C PHE A 600 -24.86 -6.52 -5.77
N PRO A 601 -25.64 -7.52 -5.33
CA PRO A 601 -26.41 -7.46 -4.10
C PRO A 601 -25.53 -7.73 -2.86
N SER A 602 -25.96 -7.18 -1.72
CA SER A 602 -25.34 -7.37 -0.42
C SER A 602 -26.38 -7.27 0.70
N VAL A 603 -26.22 -8.12 1.72
CA VAL A 603 -27.04 -8.19 2.92
C VAL A 603 -26.11 -8.35 4.12
N ALA A 604 -26.31 -7.55 5.17
CA ALA A 604 -25.59 -7.67 6.43
C ALA A 604 -26.55 -7.47 7.61
N LEU A 605 -26.50 -8.38 8.57
CA LEU A 605 -27.33 -8.38 9.77
C LEU A 605 -26.41 -8.35 11.00
N ALA A 606 -26.81 -7.63 12.03
CA ALA A 606 -26.13 -7.68 13.31
C ALA A 606 -27.11 -7.66 14.49
N TRP A 607 -26.77 -8.39 15.54
CA TRP A 607 -27.51 -8.48 16.79
C TRP A 607 -26.60 -8.12 17.95
N ARG A 608 -26.92 -7.01 18.61
CA ARG A 608 -26.22 -6.56 19.82
C ARG A 608 -26.82 -7.21 21.06
N ILE A 609 -26.32 -8.40 21.37
CA ILE A 609 -26.76 -9.26 22.47
C ILE A 609 -26.61 -8.56 23.84
N SER A 610 -25.59 -7.71 24.02
CA SER A 610 -25.37 -6.95 25.26
C SER A 610 -26.52 -6.00 25.65
N GLN A 611 -27.36 -5.61 24.69
CA GLN A 611 -28.51 -4.76 24.92
C GLN A 611 -29.78 -5.54 25.30
N GLU A 612 -29.73 -6.87 25.31
CA GLU A 612 -30.85 -7.68 25.73
C GLU A 612 -31.02 -7.69 27.27
N PRO A 613 -32.25 -7.67 27.80
CA PRO A 613 -32.50 -7.69 29.23
C PRO A 613 -31.82 -8.86 29.96
N PHE A 614 -31.68 -10.01 29.30
CA PHE A 614 -31.12 -11.24 29.87
C PHE A 614 -29.58 -11.28 29.91
N MET A 615 -28.88 -10.34 29.24
CA MET A 615 -27.41 -10.37 29.10
C MET A 615 -26.68 -9.24 29.83
N ARG A 616 -27.36 -8.54 30.75
CA ARG A 616 -26.75 -7.47 31.56
C ARG A 616 -25.83 -8.03 32.64
N LEU A 617 -24.67 -8.53 32.23
CA LEU A 617 -23.59 -8.98 33.10
C LEU A 617 -22.66 -7.80 33.43
N GLY A 618 -22.33 -7.59 34.71
CA GLY A 618 -21.62 -6.38 35.16
C GLY A 618 -20.24 -6.14 34.53
N SER A 619 -19.55 -7.19 34.07
CA SER A 619 -18.23 -7.08 33.42
C SER A 619 -18.29 -7.03 31.89
N LEU A 620 -19.41 -7.40 31.25
CA LEU A 620 -19.56 -7.40 29.80
C LEU A 620 -20.17 -6.06 29.35
N SER A 621 -19.36 -5.22 28.70
CA SER A 621 -19.79 -3.90 28.23
C SER A 621 -20.38 -3.91 26.83
N ASP A 622 -19.94 -4.80 25.95
CA ASP A 622 -20.56 -4.98 24.63
C ASP A 622 -20.38 -6.41 24.11
N LEU A 623 -21.36 -6.87 23.36
CA LEU A 623 -21.35 -8.18 22.69
C LEU A 623 -22.27 -8.08 21.49
N LYS A 624 -21.71 -8.25 20.29
CA LYS A 624 -22.42 -8.08 19.04
C LYS A 624 -22.04 -9.19 18.05
N LEU A 625 -23.04 -9.90 17.57
CA LEU A 625 -22.90 -10.87 16.49
C LEU A 625 -23.21 -10.16 15.16
N ARG A 626 -22.39 -10.41 14.14
CA ARG A 626 -22.52 -9.87 12.78
C ARG A 626 -22.50 -11.03 11.78
N VAL A 627 -23.38 -11.01 10.79
CA VAL A 627 -23.33 -11.92 9.64
C VAL A 627 -23.59 -11.14 8.36
N SER A 628 -22.86 -11.46 7.30
CA SER A 628 -23.02 -10.77 6.03
C SER A 628 -22.74 -11.68 4.84
N TRP A 629 -23.39 -11.34 3.73
CA TRP A 629 -23.18 -11.92 2.42
C TRP A 629 -23.19 -10.82 1.37
N ALA A 630 -22.25 -10.88 0.43
CA ALA A 630 -22.22 -9.95 -0.69
C ALA A 630 -21.62 -10.60 -1.94
N ARG A 631 -22.08 -10.11 -3.09
CA ARG A 631 -21.47 -10.38 -4.39
C ARG A 631 -20.79 -9.11 -4.90
N THR A 632 -19.53 -9.19 -5.24
CA THR A 632 -18.74 -8.11 -5.85
C THR A 632 -18.13 -8.58 -7.17
N GLY A 633 -17.63 -7.64 -7.98
CA GLY A 633 -16.97 -7.93 -9.25
C GLY A 633 -15.53 -7.44 -9.27
N ASN A 634 -14.74 -7.93 -10.22
CA ASN A 634 -13.45 -7.38 -10.60
C ASN A 634 -13.36 -7.23 -12.13
N GLN A 635 -12.75 -6.14 -12.58
CA GLN A 635 -12.54 -5.78 -13.99
C GLN A 635 -11.16 -5.17 -14.23
N ALA A 636 -10.23 -5.31 -13.28
CA ALA A 636 -8.91 -4.71 -13.34
C ALA A 636 -7.97 -5.55 -14.24
N PHE A 637 -8.32 -5.66 -15.52
CA PHE A 637 -7.52 -6.26 -16.58
C PHE A 637 -7.34 -5.26 -17.75
N ARG A 638 -6.54 -5.64 -18.76
CA ARG A 638 -6.22 -4.76 -19.90
C ARG A 638 -7.47 -4.37 -20.71
N ASP A 639 -7.53 -3.12 -21.16
CA ASP A 639 -8.64 -2.63 -21.99
C ASP A 639 -8.64 -3.26 -23.41
N TYR A 640 -9.81 -3.25 -24.05
CA TYR A 640 -10.04 -3.65 -25.45
C TYR A 640 -9.79 -5.11 -25.84
N LEU A 641 -9.65 -6.04 -24.88
CA LEU A 641 -9.45 -7.49 -25.16
C LEU A 641 -10.61 -8.15 -25.92
N GLN A 642 -11.78 -7.52 -25.92
CA GLN A 642 -12.96 -7.94 -26.69
C GLN A 642 -12.89 -7.59 -28.19
N TYR A 643 -11.90 -6.79 -28.60
CA TYR A 643 -11.70 -6.37 -29.98
C TYR A 643 -10.36 -6.90 -30.53
N PRO A 644 -10.30 -7.33 -31.80
CA PRO A 644 -9.03 -7.62 -32.45
C PRO A 644 -8.29 -6.30 -32.69
N THR A 645 -7.25 -6.06 -31.89
CA THR A 645 -6.36 -4.90 -32.05
C THR A 645 -5.15 -5.27 -32.89
N TYR A 646 -4.54 -4.31 -33.59
CA TYR A 646 -3.33 -4.52 -34.38
C TYR A 646 -2.13 -3.88 -33.67
N THR A 647 -1.02 -4.61 -33.60
CA THR A 647 0.25 -4.13 -33.01
C THR A 647 1.38 -4.27 -34.02
N TYR A 648 2.41 -3.43 -33.93
CA TYR A 648 3.64 -3.60 -34.71
C TYR A 648 4.32 -4.94 -34.39
N SER A 649 4.89 -5.58 -35.42
CA SER A 649 5.84 -6.67 -35.25
C SER A 649 7.14 -6.19 -34.60
N ASP A 650 7.89 -7.11 -34.01
CA ASP A 650 9.20 -6.87 -33.42
C ASP A 650 10.31 -7.39 -34.34
N ALA A 651 11.57 -7.26 -33.92
CA ALA A 651 12.73 -7.69 -34.70
C ALA A 651 12.72 -9.20 -35.03
N LEU A 652 12.06 -10.03 -34.21
CA LEU A 652 11.97 -11.48 -34.39
C LEU A 652 10.82 -11.87 -35.32
N THR A 653 9.92 -10.94 -35.64
CA THR A 653 8.70 -11.18 -36.42
C THR A 653 8.56 -10.27 -37.63
N LYS A 654 9.67 -9.63 -38.06
CA LYS A 654 9.70 -8.86 -39.31
C LYS A 654 9.49 -9.78 -40.52
N VAL A 655 8.82 -9.25 -41.54
CA VAL A 655 8.65 -9.95 -42.81
C VAL A 655 9.73 -9.50 -43.77
N GLN A 656 10.38 -10.45 -44.45
CA GLN A 656 11.39 -10.14 -45.45
C GLN A 656 10.76 -9.91 -46.83
N PHE A 657 11.01 -8.73 -47.41
CA PHE A 657 10.70 -8.41 -48.80
C PHE A 657 12.03 -8.20 -49.55
N GLY A 658 12.42 -9.17 -50.37
CA GLY A 658 13.75 -9.17 -51.00
C GLY A 658 14.86 -9.23 -49.95
N ASN A 659 15.71 -8.20 -49.90
CA ASN A 659 16.80 -8.07 -48.91
C ASN A 659 16.44 -7.15 -47.71
N VAL A 660 15.18 -6.71 -47.60
CA VAL A 660 14.74 -5.77 -46.56
C VAL A 660 13.77 -6.44 -45.60
N PHE A 661 14.06 -6.35 -44.30
CA PHE A 661 13.13 -6.77 -43.25
C PHE A 661 12.22 -5.61 -42.84
N VAL A 662 10.92 -5.79 -43.08
CA VAL A 662 9.89 -4.79 -42.85
C VAL A 662 9.06 -5.16 -41.63
N THR A 663 8.85 -4.19 -40.75
CA THR A 663 7.91 -4.30 -39.64
C THR A 663 6.47 -4.20 -40.16
N THR A 664 5.70 -5.27 -40.05
CA THR A 664 4.27 -5.34 -40.38
C THR A 664 3.38 -5.10 -39.15
N LEU A 665 2.08 -4.90 -39.36
CA LEU A 665 1.06 -4.96 -38.31
C LEU A 665 0.54 -6.39 -38.17
N ARG A 666 0.40 -6.87 -36.94
CA ARG A 666 -0.18 -8.18 -36.61
C ARG A 666 -1.38 -8.04 -35.68
N PRO A 667 -2.42 -8.87 -35.83
CA PRO A 667 -3.53 -8.88 -34.89
C PRO A 667 -3.11 -9.45 -33.52
N SER A 668 -3.77 -8.98 -32.47
CA SER A 668 -3.66 -9.51 -31.11
C SER A 668 -4.76 -10.54 -30.83
N ALA A 669 -4.56 -11.34 -29.78
CA ALA A 669 -5.56 -12.29 -29.30
C ALA A 669 -6.87 -11.57 -28.94
N VAL A 670 -8.00 -12.20 -29.21
CA VAL A 670 -9.33 -11.65 -28.91
C VAL A 670 -10.22 -12.66 -28.19
N ASP A 671 -10.98 -12.19 -27.20
CA ASP A 671 -12.07 -12.93 -26.59
C ASP A 671 -13.32 -12.04 -26.51
N THR A 672 -14.26 -12.24 -27.43
CA THR A 672 -15.51 -11.48 -27.50
C THR A 672 -16.48 -11.80 -26.35
N SER A 673 -16.25 -12.92 -25.65
CA SER A 673 -17.07 -13.39 -24.53
C SER A 673 -16.50 -13.02 -23.16
N ILE A 674 -15.36 -12.32 -23.11
CA ILE A 674 -14.73 -11.92 -21.85
C ILE A 674 -15.72 -11.13 -21.00
N HIS A 675 -15.80 -11.48 -19.72
CA HIS A 675 -16.75 -10.90 -18.77
C HIS A 675 -16.15 -10.77 -17.37
N TRP A 676 -16.91 -10.15 -16.46
CA TRP A 676 -16.52 -9.89 -15.08
C TRP A 676 -16.11 -11.17 -14.32
N GLU A 677 -15.04 -11.07 -13.52
CA GLU A 677 -14.81 -11.99 -12.41
C GLU A 677 -15.84 -11.68 -11.31
N LYS A 678 -16.45 -12.70 -10.71
CA LYS A 678 -17.42 -12.52 -9.63
C LYS A 678 -16.89 -13.12 -8.34
N THR A 679 -16.91 -12.35 -7.26
CA THR A 679 -16.57 -12.84 -5.91
C THR A 679 -17.83 -12.89 -5.06
N GLY A 680 -18.20 -14.07 -4.59
CA GLY A 680 -19.21 -14.27 -3.55
C GLY A 680 -18.54 -14.41 -2.19
N ALA A 681 -18.91 -13.56 -1.23
CA ALA A 681 -18.28 -13.51 0.08
C ALA A 681 -19.30 -13.68 1.21
N TYR A 682 -18.91 -14.48 2.20
CA TYR A 682 -19.63 -14.68 3.46
C TYR A 682 -18.72 -14.25 4.61
N ASN A 683 -19.27 -13.56 5.61
CA ASN A 683 -18.55 -13.19 6.83
C ASN A 683 -19.44 -13.43 8.06
N ALA A 684 -18.88 -13.98 9.12
CA ALA A 684 -19.49 -14.05 10.45
C ALA A 684 -18.51 -13.44 11.45
N GLY A 685 -18.95 -12.43 12.20
CA GLY A 685 -18.13 -11.67 13.13
C GLY A 685 -18.72 -11.64 14.52
N LEU A 686 -17.87 -11.67 15.54
CA LEU A 686 -18.23 -11.46 16.94
C LEU A 686 -17.39 -10.30 17.48
N ASP A 687 -18.05 -9.19 17.83
CA ASP A 687 -17.42 -8.09 18.54
C ASP A 687 -17.73 -8.22 20.03
N PHE A 688 -16.73 -7.93 20.87
CA PHE A 688 -16.85 -8.03 22.31
C PHE A 688 -16.10 -6.90 23.02
N GLY A 689 -16.58 -6.55 24.20
CA GLY A 689 -15.95 -5.57 25.07
C GLY A 689 -16.24 -5.86 26.54
N PHE A 690 -15.21 -5.85 27.38
CA PHE A 690 -15.29 -6.08 28.82
C PHE A 690 -14.82 -4.85 29.61
N SER A 691 -15.40 -4.67 30.80
CA SER A 691 -15.04 -3.65 31.78
C SER A 691 -14.97 -2.24 31.18
N ASN A 692 -16.07 -1.79 30.58
CA ASN A 692 -16.17 -0.52 29.85
C ASN A 692 -15.18 -0.40 28.68
N GLN A 693 -15.10 -1.46 27.87
CA GLN A 693 -14.18 -1.56 26.72
C GLN A 693 -12.70 -1.46 27.11
N ARG A 694 -12.34 -1.80 28.34
CA ARG A 694 -10.93 -1.93 28.76
C ARG A 694 -10.25 -3.03 27.96
N PHE A 695 -10.96 -4.12 27.71
CA PHE A 695 -10.56 -5.17 26.78
C PHE A 695 -11.64 -5.26 25.72
N SER A 696 -11.30 -5.02 24.47
CA SER A 696 -12.24 -5.10 23.36
C SER A 696 -11.60 -5.75 22.15
N GLY A 697 -12.41 -6.25 21.25
CA GLY A 697 -11.89 -6.95 20.09
C GLY A 697 -12.98 -7.45 19.17
N SER A 698 -12.53 -8.09 18.10
CA SER A 698 -13.39 -8.77 17.14
C SER A 698 -12.76 -10.07 16.68
N VAL A 699 -13.58 -11.07 16.43
CA VAL A 699 -13.22 -12.28 15.66
C VAL A 699 -14.10 -12.33 14.44
N ASP A 700 -13.53 -12.38 13.25
CA ASP A 700 -14.27 -12.51 11.99
C ASP A 700 -13.84 -13.80 11.28
N TRP A 701 -14.78 -14.69 10.98
CA TRP A 701 -14.59 -15.79 10.03
C TRP A 701 -15.12 -15.38 8.65
N TYR A 702 -14.41 -15.74 7.60
CA TYR A 702 -14.82 -15.41 6.23
C TYR A 702 -14.53 -16.51 5.22
N THR A 703 -15.30 -16.51 4.14
CA THR A 703 -15.03 -17.27 2.91
C THR A 703 -15.35 -16.40 1.69
N LYS A 704 -14.38 -16.25 0.78
CA LYS A 704 -14.52 -15.62 -0.53
C LYS A 704 -14.37 -16.69 -1.60
N ASN A 705 -15.36 -16.85 -2.46
CA ASN A 705 -15.29 -17.70 -3.65
C ASN A 705 -15.31 -16.81 -4.88
N THR A 706 -14.22 -16.80 -5.65
CA THR A 706 -14.15 -16.08 -6.92
C THR A 706 -14.37 -17.07 -8.06
N THR A 707 -15.37 -16.81 -8.90
CA THR A 707 -15.66 -17.57 -10.13
C THR A 707 -15.38 -16.71 -11.34
N ASP A 708 -15.29 -17.36 -12.50
CA ASP A 708 -15.01 -16.68 -13.77
C ASP A 708 -13.66 -15.94 -13.75
N LEU A 709 -12.67 -16.49 -13.05
CA LEU A 709 -11.32 -15.92 -12.99
C LEU A 709 -10.72 -15.79 -14.40
N ILE A 710 -10.06 -14.66 -14.65
CA ILE A 710 -9.41 -14.34 -15.91
C ILE A 710 -7.95 -14.81 -15.86
N PHE A 711 -7.54 -15.59 -16.87
CA PHE A 711 -6.18 -16.07 -17.04
C PHE A 711 -5.72 -15.83 -18.48
N THR A 712 -4.42 -15.62 -18.66
CA THR A 712 -3.77 -15.76 -19.96
C THR A 712 -3.37 -17.22 -20.13
N VAL A 713 -3.93 -17.88 -21.14
CA VAL A 713 -3.73 -19.31 -21.38
C VAL A 713 -3.35 -19.62 -22.81
N PRO A 714 -2.60 -20.71 -23.01
CA PRO A 714 -2.36 -21.23 -24.35
C PRO A 714 -3.67 -21.69 -24.99
N VAL A 715 -3.78 -21.44 -26.28
CA VAL A 715 -4.89 -21.91 -27.13
C VAL A 715 -4.35 -22.71 -28.30
N CYS A 716 -5.20 -23.56 -28.88
CA CYS A 716 -4.83 -24.33 -30.07
C CYS A 716 -4.40 -23.41 -31.22
N ALA A 717 -3.40 -23.84 -31.97
CA ALA A 717 -2.94 -23.12 -33.16
C ALA A 717 -4.10 -22.94 -34.15
N GLY A 718 -4.28 -21.73 -34.68
CA GLY A 718 -5.37 -21.36 -35.59
C GLY A 718 -6.73 -21.08 -34.91
N CYS A 719 -6.90 -21.39 -33.62
CA CYS A 719 -8.14 -21.12 -32.89
C CYS A 719 -8.31 -19.67 -32.43
N ASN A 720 -7.22 -18.90 -32.44
CA ASN A 720 -7.19 -17.48 -32.16
C ASN A 720 -6.07 -16.83 -32.99
N LEU A 721 -5.96 -15.51 -32.92
CA LEU A 721 -4.95 -14.70 -33.63
C LEU A 721 -3.58 -14.69 -32.94
N SER A 722 -3.44 -15.46 -31.85
CA SER A 722 -2.25 -15.62 -31.01
C SER A 722 -2.25 -17.01 -30.38
N ASN A 723 -1.08 -17.51 -29.97
CA ASN A 723 -0.96 -18.76 -29.21
C ASN A 723 -1.40 -18.63 -27.74
N LEU A 724 -1.58 -17.40 -27.24
CA LEU A 724 -2.08 -17.08 -25.90
C LEU A 724 -3.31 -16.17 -25.99
N VAL A 725 -4.35 -16.43 -25.18
CA VAL A 725 -5.50 -15.54 -25.02
C VAL A 725 -5.80 -15.32 -23.54
N THR A 726 -6.25 -14.11 -23.19
CA THR A 726 -6.73 -13.79 -21.85
C THR A 726 -8.25 -13.99 -21.79
N THR A 727 -8.73 -14.94 -20.97
CA THR A 727 -10.14 -15.38 -20.95
C THR A 727 -10.56 -15.92 -19.58
N ASN A 728 -11.87 -16.00 -19.32
CA ASN A 728 -12.45 -16.51 -18.07
C ASN A 728 -12.43 -18.05 -18.05
N ILE A 729 -11.65 -18.67 -17.15
CA ILE A 729 -11.49 -20.16 -17.15
C ILE A 729 -11.46 -20.82 -15.78
N GLY A 730 -11.40 -20.09 -14.67
CA GLY A 730 -11.14 -20.73 -13.36
C GLY A 730 -11.98 -20.22 -12.21
N SER A 731 -11.81 -20.87 -11.07
CA SER A 731 -12.37 -20.43 -9.81
C SER A 731 -11.40 -20.68 -8.66
N MET A 732 -11.47 -19.84 -7.62
CA MET A 732 -10.62 -19.92 -6.44
C MET A 732 -11.41 -19.65 -5.16
N ARG A 733 -10.82 -20.02 -4.04
CA ARG A 733 -11.36 -19.80 -2.71
C ARG A 733 -10.30 -19.25 -1.77
N ASN A 734 -10.69 -18.23 -1.00
CA ASN A 734 -9.98 -17.79 0.18
C ASN A 734 -10.87 -18.02 1.39
N ARG A 735 -10.35 -18.69 2.42
CA ARG A 735 -11.04 -18.90 3.69
C ARG A 735 -10.09 -18.57 4.83
N GLY A 736 -10.62 -17.96 5.88
CA GLY A 736 -9.77 -17.54 6.97
C GLY A 736 -10.52 -17.00 8.16
N PHE A 737 -9.75 -16.53 9.12
CA PHE A 737 -10.25 -15.74 10.23
C PHE A 737 -9.32 -14.58 10.55
N ASP A 738 -9.92 -13.49 11.01
CA ASP A 738 -9.25 -12.29 11.50
C ASP A 738 -9.57 -12.14 12.99
N LEU A 739 -8.56 -11.80 13.79
CA LEU A 739 -8.68 -11.46 15.21
C LEU A 739 -8.11 -10.06 15.42
N SER A 740 -8.86 -9.23 16.15
CA SER A 740 -8.36 -8.00 16.73
C SER A 740 -8.60 -7.99 18.24
N LEU A 741 -7.59 -7.57 18.99
CA LEU A 741 -7.65 -7.40 20.44
C LEU A 741 -7.04 -6.05 20.79
N ASN A 742 -7.75 -5.28 21.60
CA ASN A 742 -7.34 -4.00 22.12
C ASN A 742 -7.46 -4.03 23.64
N ALA A 743 -6.43 -3.57 24.33
CA ALA A 743 -6.35 -3.58 25.78
C ALA A 743 -5.87 -2.22 26.29
N ARG A 744 -6.63 -1.62 27.21
CA ARG A 744 -6.23 -0.50 28.06
C ARG A 744 -5.71 -1.06 29.38
N LEU A 745 -4.45 -1.46 29.38
CA LEU A 745 -3.83 -2.17 30.50
C LEU A 745 -3.71 -1.28 31.73
N LEU A 746 -3.34 0.00 31.56
CA LEU A 746 -3.28 0.98 32.64
C LEU A 746 -3.91 2.31 32.20
N GLU A 747 -4.72 2.90 33.08
CA GLU A 747 -5.48 4.13 32.83
C GLU A 747 -5.06 5.27 33.78
N GLY A 748 -3.77 5.58 33.95
CA GLY A 748 -3.25 6.87 34.44
C GLY A 748 -3.69 7.47 35.80
N ARG A 749 -4.74 6.98 36.47
CA ARG A 749 -5.42 7.66 37.59
C ARG A 749 -4.57 7.73 38.86
N ALA A 750 -3.84 6.66 39.19
CA ALA A 750 -3.00 6.61 40.40
C ALA A 750 -1.50 6.86 40.11
N ASN A 751 -0.98 6.33 39.00
CA ASN A 751 0.48 6.22 38.78
C ASN A 751 1.01 7.10 37.63
N ARG A 752 0.17 7.96 37.01
CA ARG A 752 0.48 8.75 35.80
C ARG A 752 0.93 7.93 34.57
N LEU A 753 0.91 6.60 34.68
CA LEU A 753 1.26 5.64 33.63
C LEU A 753 0.00 5.23 32.86
N VAL A 754 0.01 5.44 31.55
CA VAL A 754 -0.98 4.91 30.61
C VAL A 754 -0.30 3.83 29.79
N TRP A 755 -0.96 2.69 29.63
CA TRP A 755 -0.47 1.60 28.78
C TRP A 755 -1.61 1.03 27.97
N THR A 756 -1.49 1.11 26.66
CA THR A 756 -2.39 0.47 25.71
C THR A 756 -1.63 -0.52 24.84
N ALA A 757 -2.31 -1.60 24.48
CA ALA A 757 -1.78 -2.64 23.61
C ALA A 757 -2.86 -3.04 22.61
N ALA A 758 -2.44 -3.28 21.37
CA ALA A 758 -3.26 -3.86 20.32
C ALA A 758 -2.54 -5.09 19.76
N PHE A 759 -3.31 -6.14 19.49
CA PHE A 759 -2.86 -7.35 18.86
C PHE A 759 -3.80 -7.70 17.71
N THR A 760 -3.23 -8.05 16.58
CA THR A 760 -3.95 -8.48 15.39
C THR A 760 -3.39 -9.82 14.94
N ALA A 761 -4.27 -10.72 14.55
CA ALA A 761 -3.89 -11.98 13.94
C ALA A 761 -4.81 -12.28 12.76
N SER A 762 -4.27 -12.85 11.71
CA SER A 762 -5.03 -13.26 10.53
C SER A 762 -4.48 -14.56 10.00
N HIS A 763 -5.37 -15.50 9.73
CA HIS A 763 -5.06 -16.76 9.07
C HIS A 763 -5.86 -16.87 7.78
N ASN A 764 -5.19 -17.13 6.65
CA ASN A 764 -5.84 -17.26 5.35
C ASN A 764 -5.28 -18.45 4.56
N THR A 765 -6.17 -19.30 4.07
CA THR A 765 -5.87 -20.35 3.12
C THR A 765 -6.43 -19.99 1.75
N ASN A 766 -5.59 -20.05 0.72
CA ASN A 766 -5.98 -19.87 -0.68
C ASN A 766 -5.92 -21.22 -1.39
N GLU A 767 -6.92 -21.48 -2.23
CA GLU A 767 -7.02 -22.71 -3.03
C GLU A 767 -7.58 -22.37 -4.41
N LEU A 768 -6.90 -22.82 -5.46
CA LEU A 768 -7.45 -22.81 -6.80
C LEU A 768 -8.35 -24.03 -6.98
N LEU A 769 -9.64 -23.82 -7.25
CA LEU A 769 -10.62 -24.90 -7.29
C LEU A 769 -10.70 -25.55 -8.67
N THR A 770 -10.66 -24.74 -9.72
CA THR A 770 -10.76 -25.21 -11.10
C THR A 770 -9.92 -24.36 -12.04
N ILE A 771 -9.31 -25.02 -13.02
CA ILE A 771 -8.80 -24.42 -14.26
C ILE A 771 -9.45 -25.20 -15.38
N ASN A 772 -10.28 -24.51 -16.14
CA ASN A 772 -10.98 -24.92 -17.34
C ASN A 772 -11.68 -26.30 -17.35
N PRO A 773 -13.02 -26.35 -17.22
CA PRO A 773 -13.80 -27.58 -17.37
C PRO A 773 -13.85 -28.18 -18.80
N ASN A 774 -13.49 -27.44 -19.87
CA ASN A 774 -13.73 -27.81 -21.28
C ASN A 774 -12.57 -27.57 -22.27
N LYS A 775 -11.38 -27.10 -21.86
CA LYS A 775 -10.26 -26.75 -22.79
C LYS A 775 -8.91 -27.43 -22.53
N SER A 776 -8.92 -28.67 -22.05
CA SER A 776 -7.74 -29.57 -22.02
C SER A 776 -6.48 -29.10 -21.27
N VAL A 777 -6.55 -28.03 -20.45
CA VAL A 777 -5.43 -27.56 -19.63
C VAL A 777 -5.63 -27.99 -18.18
N THR A 778 -4.74 -28.84 -17.67
CA THR A 778 -4.80 -29.35 -16.27
C THR A 778 -3.93 -28.56 -15.30
N ARG A 779 -2.93 -27.82 -15.81
CA ARG A 779 -2.04 -26.95 -15.04
C ARG A 779 -1.50 -25.83 -15.94
N ILE A 780 -1.16 -24.68 -15.35
CA ILE A 780 -0.52 -23.56 -16.05
C ILE A 780 0.76 -23.20 -15.29
N LEU A 781 1.91 -23.24 -15.98
CA LEU A 781 3.18 -22.80 -15.40
C LEU A 781 3.26 -21.28 -15.45
N ILE A 782 3.76 -20.68 -14.37
CA ILE A 782 3.93 -19.24 -14.17
C ILE A 782 5.20 -18.96 -13.35
N GLY A 783 5.46 -17.69 -13.01
CA GLY A 783 6.55 -17.31 -12.11
C GLY A 783 7.92 -17.34 -12.79
N GLY A 784 8.17 -16.33 -13.64
CA GLY A 784 9.43 -16.19 -14.35
C GLY A 784 10.63 -16.00 -13.43
N ILE A 785 11.71 -16.73 -13.71
CA ILE A 785 13.00 -16.63 -13.02
C ILE A 785 14.13 -16.25 -13.99
N ALA A 786 15.15 -15.59 -13.48
CA ALA A 786 16.44 -15.44 -14.16
C ALA A 786 17.17 -16.78 -14.32
N GLY A 787 18.20 -16.84 -15.17
CA GLY A 787 18.96 -18.07 -15.44
C GLY A 787 18.57 -18.82 -16.72
N GLY A 788 17.61 -18.30 -17.50
CA GLY A 788 17.25 -18.85 -18.80
C GLY A 788 16.02 -18.18 -19.39
N VAL A 789 15.85 -18.25 -20.70
CA VAL A 789 14.68 -17.68 -21.38
C VAL A 789 13.50 -18.63 -21.20
N GLY A 790 12.41 -18.13 -20.60
CA GLY A 790 11.16 -18.88 -20.45
C GLY A 790 11.10 -19.85 -19.26
N ASN A 791 12.05 -19.78 -18.32
CA ASN A 791 12.00 -20.60 -17.11
C ASN A 791 10.88 -20.12 -16.16
N LEU A 792 10.05 -21.07 -15.69
CA LEU A 792 8.88 -20.83 -14.85
C LEU A 792 8.91 -21.77 -13.65
N VAL A 793 8.92 -21.21 -12.43
CA VAL A 793 9.12 -21.98 -11.18
C VAL A 793 7.84 -22.15 -10.34
N GLN A 794 6.70 -21.67 -10.84
CA GLN A 794 5.42 -21.74 -10.14
C GLN A 794 4.35 -22.39 -11.00
N VAL A 795 3.29 -22.89 -10.36
CA VAL A 795 2.17 -23.54 -11.02
C VAL A 795 0.83 -23.06 -10.50
N LEU A 796 -0.13 -22.97 -11.43
CA LEU A 796 -1.54 -22.87 -11.15
C LEU A 796 -2.15 -24.25 -11.43
N GLN A 797 -2.61 -24.92 -10.39
CA GLN A 797 -3.18 -26.25 -10.46
C GLN A 797 -4.36 -26.38 -9.49
N PRO A 798 -5.49 -26.99 -9.89
CA PRO A 798 -6.59 -27.27 -8.98
C PRO A 798 -6.16 -28.05 -7.72
N GLY A 799 -6.70 -27.67 -6.56
CA GLY A 799 -6.37 -28.23 -5.24
C GLY A 799 -5.12 -27.65 -4.59
N MET A 800 -4.39 -26.76 -5.28
CA MET A 800 -3.19 -26.10 -4.76
C MET A 800 -3.42 -24.60 -4.54
N PRO A 801 -2.73 -23.97 -3.58
CA PRO A 801 -2.67 -22.51 -3.49
C PRO A 801 -2.12 -21.89 -4.79
N VAL A 802 -2.61 -20.69 -5.14
CA VAL A 802 -2.06 -19.94 -6.28
C VAL A 802 -0.59 -19.61 -6.04
N ASN A 803 0.22 -19.63 -7.10
CA ASN A 803 1.66 -19.39 -7.05
C ASN A 803 2.45 -20.42 -6.21
N SER A 804 1.93 -21.64 -6.04
CA SER A 804 2.71 -22.73 -5.45
C SER A 804 3.98 -22.97 -6.27
N PHE A 805 5.14 -23.18 -5.63
CA PHE A 805 6.37 -23.48 -6.36
C PHE A 805 6.30 -24.87 -6.98
N PHE A 806 6.87 -25.05 -8.16
CA PHE A 806 6.80 -26.29 -8.93
C PHE A 806 8.22 -26.75 -9.28
N VAL A 807 8.75 -27.63 -8.43
CA VAL A 807 10.18 -27.96 -8.34
C VAL A 807 10.40 -29.46 -8.11
N PHE A 808 11.62 -29.92 -8.38
CA PHE A 808 12.11 -31.25 -8.03
C PHE A 808 12.49 -31.33 -6.56
N GLN A 809 12.35 -32.52 -5.98
CA GLN A 809 12.83 -32.78 -4.63
C GLN A 809 14.32 -33.13 -4.63
N GLN A 810 15.14 -32.32 -3.97
CA GLN A 810 16.58 -32.50 -3.85
C GLN A 810 16.93 -33.65 -2.89
N LYS A 811 17.87 -34.53 -3.28
CA LYS A 811 18.49 -35.51 -2.37
C LYS A 811 19.57 -34.84 -1.52
N TYR A 812 19.70 -35.29 -0.28
CA TYR A 812 20.72 -34.81 0.67
C TYR A 812 21.57 -35.96 1.21
N ALA A 813 22.87 -35.70 1.39
CA ALA A 813 23.81 -36.59 2.08
C ALA A 813 24.61 -35.77 3.10
N ASN A 814 24.66 -36.22 4.36
CA ASN A 814 25.33 -35.51 5.47
C ASN A 814 24.90 -34.03 5.62
N GLY A 815 23.61 -33.74 5.36
CA GLY A 815 23.05 -32.39 5.47
C GLY A 815 23.37 -31.44 4.29
N LYS A 816 24.07 -31.91 3.24
CA LYS A 816 24.33 -31.14 2.02
C LYS A 816 23.55 -31.71 0.83
N PRO A 817 23.13 -30.87 -0.13
CA PRO A 817 22.58 -31.34 -1.40
C PRO A 817 23.55 -32.29 -2.09
N VAL A 818 23.04 -33.42 -2.57
CA VAL A 818 23.81 -34.32 -3.44
C VAL A 818 24.04 -33.62 -4.78
N TYR A 819 25.24 -33.75 -5.32
CA TYR A 819 25.55 -33.32 -6.68
C TYR A 819 26.15 -34.50 -7.46
N ASP A 820 25.56 -34.81 -8.61
CA ASP A 820 26.07 -35.82 -9.55
C ASP A 820 26.46 -35.09 -10.85
N ALA A 821 27.76 -35.02 -11.12
CA ALA A 821 28.29 -34.37 -12.31
C ALA A 821 28.08 -35.18 -13.60
N ALA A 822 27.91 -36.51 -13.49
CA ALA A 822 27.73 -37.38 -14.65
C ALA A 822 26.28 -37.38 -15.13
N ASN A 823 25.32 -37.34 -14.20
CA ASN A 823 23.91 -37.15 -14.54
C ASN A 823 23.22 -36.25 -13.49
N PRO A 824 23.06 -34.95 -13.78
CA PRO A 824 22.43 -34.01 -12.86
C PRO A 824 21.03 -34.45 -12.39
N LEU A 825 20.27 -35.22 -13.18
CA LEU A 825 18.93 -35.65 -12.76
C LEU A 825 18.97 -36.64 -11.58
N ASN A 826 20.05 -37.41 -11.42
CA ASN A 826 20.20 -38.36 -10.31
C ASN A 826 20.20 -37.70 -8.93
N MET A 827 20.42 -36.38 -8.88
CA MET A 827 20.40 -35.62 -7.63
C MET A 827 18.99 -35.39 -7.07
N TYR A 828 17.94 -35.71 -7.84
CA TYR A 828 16.56 -35.57 -7.43
C TYR A 828 15.93 -36.90 -7.03
N VAL A 829 14.87 -36.84 -6.22
CA VAL A 829 14.03 -37.98 -5.85
C VAL A 829 13.08 -38.30 -7.00
N ASP A 830 13.12 -39.54 -7.49
CA ASP A 830 12.15 -40.12 -8.42
C ASP A 830 10.78 -40.21 -7.72
N GLN A 831 9.82 -39.43 -8.22
CA GLN A 831 8.50 -39.33 -7.62
C GLN A 831 7.63 -40.50 -8.10
N PRO A 832 6.63 -40.91 -7.31
CA PRO A 832 5.72 -41.96 -7.74
C PRO A 832 4.79 -41.46 -8.85
N THR A 833 5.17 -41.69 -10.11
CA THR A 833 4.46 -41.21 -11.33
C THR A 833 3.64 -42.31 -12.02
N VAL A 834 3.94 -43.59 -11.79
CA VAL A 834 3.27 -44.73 -12.45
C VAL A 834 2.34 -45.46 -11.49
N ARG A 835 1.11 -45.74 -11.94
CA ARG A 835 0.13 -46.49 -11.16
C ARG A 835 0.67 -47.89 -10.84
N ASP A 836 0.68 -48.26 -9.56
CA ASP A 836 1.22 -49.53 -9.14
C ASP A 836 0.22 -50.68 -9.37
N THR A 837 0.24 -51.23 -10.58
CA THR A 837 -0.63 -52.34 -11.00
C THR A 837 -0.34 -53.66 -10.28
N VAL A 838 0.80 -53.78 -9.58
CA VAL A 838 1.20 -55.00 -8.85
C VAL A 838 0.67 -54.95 -7.42
N ALA A 839 0.83 -53.82 -6.72
CA ALA A 839 0.24 -53.62 -5.39
C ALA A 839 -1.27 -53.30 -5.44
N CYS A 840 -1.78 -52.93 -6.61
CA CYS A 840 -3.16 -52.50 -6.84
C CYS A 840 -3.72 -53.12 -8.13
N PRO A 841 -3.94 -54.45 -8.17
CA PRO A 841 -4.62 -55.10 -9.29
C PRO A 841 -6.04 -54.51 -9.41
N ALA A 842 -6.60 -54.52 -10.62
CA ALA A 842 -7.78 -53.74 -11.06
C ALA A 842 -9.14 -54.07 -10.38
N ALA A 843 -9.16 -54.38 -9.09
CA ALA A 843 -10.36 -54.56 -8.28
C ALA A 843 -11.05 -53.21 -7.98
N PRO A 844 -12.39 -53.15 -7.99
CA PRO A 844 -13.14 -51.97 -7.57
C PRO A 844 -12.80 -51.61 -6.11
N GLY A 845 -12.22 -50.42 -5.89
CA GLY A 845 -11.83 -49.92 -4.56
C GLY A 845 -10.34 -49.62 -4.38
N CYS A 846 -9.48 -50.07 -5.31
CA CYS A 846 -8.05 -49.77 -5.27
C CYS A 846 -7.71 -48.55 -6.13
N VAL A 847 -7.86 -47.35 -5.56
CA VAL A 847 -7.49 -46.07 -6.17
C VAL A 847 -6.29 -45.49 -5.41
N GLY A 848 -5.19 -45.20 -6.10
CA GLY A 848 -4.18 -44.24 -5.59
C GLY A 848 -2.86 -44.76 -5.04
N ARG A 849 -2.37 -45.97 -5.38
CA ARG A 849 -0.94 -46.30 -5.17
C ARG A 849 -0.15 -46.08 -6.45
N TYR A 850 0.84 -45.20 -6.38
CA TYR A 850 1.80 -44.94 -7.44
C TYR A 850 3.18 -45.38 -6.96
N ARG A 851 4.01 -45.86 -7.89
CA ARG A 851 5.41 -46.23 -7.65
C ARG A 851 6.33 -45.39 -8.52
N PRO A 852 7.60 -45.18 -8.09
CA PRO A 852 8.62 -44.56 -8.93
C PRO A 852 8.80 -45.36 -10.23
N ASP A 853 9.05 -44.67 -11.34
CA ASP A 853 9.16 -45.28 -12.67
C ASP A 853 10.63 -45.55 -13.09
N GLY A 854 11.58 -45.12 -12.26
CA GLY A 854 13.02 -45.24 -12.51
C GLY A 854 13.57 -44.14 -13.42
N VAL A 855 12.76 -43.17 -13.85
CA VAL A 855 13.10 -42.15 -14.84
C VAL A 855 12.79 -40.75 -14.32
N ILE A 856 13.81 -40.06 -13.83
CA ILE A 856 13.68 -38.67 -13.39
C ILE A 856 13.52 -37.74 -14.61
N ASN A 857 12.36 -37.11 -14.75
CA ASN A 857 12.00 -36.20 -15.83
C ASN A 857 10.99 -35.13 -15.36
N ASP A 858 10.45 -34.31 -16.26
CA ASP A 858 9.54 -33.22 -15.91
C ASP A 858 8.30 -33.63 -15.07
N ALA A 859 7.87 -34.89 -15.19
CA ALA A 859 6.77 -35.47 -14.43
C ALA A 859 7.06 -35.59 -12.92
N ASP A 860 8.34 -35.57 -12.49
CA ASP A 860 8.76 -35.65 -11.09
C ASP A 860 8.74 -34.31 -10.37
N ARG A 861 8.43 -33.22 -11.07
CA ARG A 861 8.18 -31.93 -10.41
C ARG A 861 6.86 -31.98 -9.65
N ARG A 862 6.87 -31.41 -8.45
CA ARG A 862 5.71 -31.36 -7.56
C ARG A 862 5.43 -29.94 -7.09
N PRO A 863 4.16 -29.59 -6.82
CA PRO A 863 3.85 -28.40 -6.05
C PRO A 863 4.52 -28.51 -4.67
N PHE A 864 5.29 -27.50 -4.28
CA PHE A 864 6.06 -27.47 -3.04
C PHE A 864 6.00 -26.10 -2.40
N HIS A 865 5.17 -25.99 -1.35
CA HIS A 865 4.92 -24.75 -0.62
C HIS A 865 4.42 -23.58 -1.50
N ASP A 866 4.07 -22.48 -0.84
CA ASP A 866 3.56 -21.29 -1.49
C ASP A 866 4.03 -20.01 -0.76
N PRO A 867 4.07 -18.89 -1.48
CA PRO A 867 4.56 -17.62 -0.95
C PRO A 867 3.59 -16.88 -0.03
N ALA A 868 2.35 -17.34 0.11
CA ALA A 868 1.38 -16.64 0.94
C ALA A 868 1.58 -16.98 2.43
N PRO A 869 1.75 -15.99 3.32
CA PRO A 869 1.87 -16.26 4.75
C PRO A 869 0.58 -16.89 5.27
N LYS A 870 0.73 -17.99 6.01
CA LYS A 870 -0.40 -18.66 6.66
C LYS A 870 -0.90 -17.86 7.84
N TRP A 871 0.01 -17.18 8.54
CA TRP A 871 -0.33 -16.28 9.64
C TRP A 871 0.30 -14.92 9.45
N ILE A 872 -0.52 -13.88 9.63
CA ILE A 872 -0.09 -12.48 9.71
C ILE A 872 -0.41 -12.01 11.12
N LEU A 873 0.62 -11.69 11.90
CA LEU A 873 0.51 -11.23 13.27
C LEU A 873 1.03 -9.80 13.37
N GLY A 874 0.30 -8.96 14.09
CA GLY A 874 0.70 -7.59 14.41
C GLY A 874 0.55 -7.36 15.91
N HIS A 875 1.53 -6.73 16.52
CA HIS A 875 1.43 -6.26 17.88
C HIS A 875 1.88 -4.81 17.93
N SER A 876 1.09 -3.96 18.57
CA SER A 876 1.55 -2.61 18.87
C SER A 876 1.22 -2.22 20.29
N SER A 877 2.09 -1.41 20.88
CA SER A 877 1.91 -0.93 22.22
C SER A 877 2.29 0.54 22.32
N TYR A 878 1.56 1.25 23.16
CA TYR A 878 1.80 2.64 23.50
C TYR A 878 1.81 2.78 25.02
N LEU A 879 2.87 3.38 25.53
CA LEU A 879 3.09 3.65 26.94
C LEU A 879 3.32 5.15 27.09
N SER A 880 2.72 5.77 28.10
CA SER A 880 3.08 7.14 28.48
C SER A 880 3.19 7.29 29.98
N TYR A 881 4.20 8.04 30.41
CA TYR A 881 4.46 8.34 31.81
C TYR A 881 4.75 9.83 31.96
N GLY A 882 3.78 10.57 32.49
CA GLY A 882 3.86 12.02 32.60
C GLY A 882 4.03 12.70 31.23
N ARG A 883 5.24 13.18 30.93
CA ARG A 883 5.58 13.86 29.67
C ARG A 883 6.27 12.97 28.65
N PHE A 884 6.67 11.77 29.04
CA PHE A 884 7.33 10.80 28.17
C PHE A 884 6.29 9.88 27.55
N ASP A 885 6.48 9.56 26.28
CA ASP A 885 5.72 8.54 25.56
C ASP A 885 6.67 7.57 24.84
N ALA A 886 6.28 6.32 24.75
CA ALA A 886 7.00 5.27 24.05
C ALA A 886 6.00 4.42 23.28
N SER A 887 6.31 4.06 22.04
CA SER A 887 5.48 3.15 21.26
C SER A 887 6.31 2.22 20.41
N PHE A 888 5.78 1.04 20.13
CA PHE A 888 6.41 0.12 19.18
C PHE A 888 5.36 -0.65 18.38
N THR A 889 5.77 -1.11 17.20
CA THR A 889 5.00 -2.00 16.34
C THR A 889 5.88 -3.19 15.92
N LEU A 890 5.42 -4.40 16.22
CA LEU A 890 5.97 -5.68 15.79
C LEU A 890 5.06 -6.30 14.73
N ARG A 891 5.68 -7.01 13.79
CA ARG A 891 5.02 -7.79 12.75
C ARG A 891 5.67 -9.16 12.61
N ALA A 892 4.87 -10.19 12.45
CA ALA A 892 5.35 -11.50 12.05
C ALA A 892 4.52 -12.07 10.90
N TYR A 893 5.21 -12.62 9.90
CA TYR A 893 4.61 -13.48 8.87
C TYR A 893 5.15 -14.89 9.09
N LEU A 894 4.26 -15.88 9.18
CA LEU A 894 4.63 -17.27 9.47
C LEU A 894 4.05 -18.21 8.40
N GLY A 895 4.86 -19.19 7.99
CA GLY A 895 4.50 -20.23 7.03
C GLY A 895 4.50 -19.78 5.57
N ASN A 896 5.11 -18.64 5.25
CA ASN A 896 5.41 -18.23 3.87
C ASN A 896 6.78 -18.75 3.43
N TRP A 897 6.88 -19.08 2.14
CA TRP A 897 8.10 -19.57 1.52
C TRP A 897 8.54 -18.65 0.38
N VAL A 898 9.83 -18.55 0.13
CA VAL A 898 10.39 -17.71 -0.94
C VAL A 898 11.35 -18.53 -1.77
N TYR A 899 11.25 -18.39 -3.09
CA TYR A 899 12.26 -18.94 -4.00
C TYR A 899 13.41 -17.94 -4.16
N ASN A 900 14.59 -18.29 -3.65
CA ASN A 900 15.80 -17.47 -3.68
C ASN A 900 16.45 -17.51 -5.08
N ASN A 901 15.95 -16.68 -5.99
CA ASN A 901 16.43 -16.70 -7.36
C ASN A 901 17.83 -16.07 -7.51
N VAL A 902 18.21 -15.14 -6.63
CA VAL A 902 19.58 -14.59 -6.60
C VAL A 902 20.60 -15.72 -6.37
N ALA A 903 20.33 -16.62 -5.41
CA ALA A 903 21.14 -17.79 -5.18
C ALA A 903 21.06 -18.80 -6.33
N SER A 904 19.88 -19.04 -6.91
CA SER A 904 19.75 -20.02 -7.99
C SER A 904 20.43 -19.59 -9.30
N ALA A 905 20.38 -18.29 -9.62
CA ALA A 905 20.99 -17.73 -10.82
C ALA A 905 22.52 -17.66 -10.73
N ASN A 906 23.06 -17.36 -9.53
CA ASN A 906 24.49 -17.17 -9.32
C ASN A 906 25.16 -18.32 -8.54
N GLY A 907 24.43 -19.39 -8.23
CA GLY A 907 24.83 -20.47 -7.32
C GLY A 907 25.38 -21.71 -8.01
N ALA A 908 26.09 -21.56 -9.14
CA ALA A 908 26.72 -22.68 -9.84
C ALA A 908 28.10 -22.31 -10.41
N TYR A 909 29.08 -23.22 -10.26
CA TYR A 909 30.46 -22.96 -10.72
C TYR A 909 30.58 -22.77 -12.24
N GLN A 910 29.62 -23.23 -13.04
CA GLN A 910 29.55 -22.99 -14.47
C GLN A 910 29.53 -21.50 -14.81
N ASN A 911 29.10 -20.60 -13.92
CA ASN A 911 29.15 -19.15 -14.17
C ASN A 911 30.59 -18.59 -14.23
N LEU A 912 31.61 -19.37 -13.84
CA LEU A 912 33.02 -19.02 -14.06
C LEU A 912 33.47 -19.25 -15.51
N THR A 913 32.80 -20.13 -16.24
CA THR A 913 33.19 -20.54 -17.61
C THR A 913 32.12 -20.23 -18.66
N GLY A 914 30.85 -20.16 -18.25
CA GLY A 914 29.67 -20.07 -19.13
C GLY A 914 29.38 -18.68 -19.66
N SER A 915 29.90 -17.64 -19.00
CA SER A 915 29.93 -16.27 -19.51
C SER A 915 31.22 -16.00 -20.29
N ALA A 916 31.27 -14.86 -20.97
CA ALA A 916 32.47 -14.42 -21.68
C ALA A 916 33.70 -14.35 -20.75
N MET A 917 33.47 -13.91 -19.52
CA MET A 917 34.45 -13.69 -18.45
C MET A 917 33.90 -14.19 -17.11
N PRO A 918 34.75 -14.70 -16.21
CA PRO A 918 34.29 -15.26 -14.93
C PRO A 918 33.45 -14.27 -14.13
N SER A 919 32.22 -14.68 -13.79
CA SER A 919 31.32 -13.90 -12.93
C SER A 919 31.36 -14.40 -11.49
N ASN A 920 31.25 -13.49 -10.53
CA ASN A 920 31.19 -13.84 -9.11
C ASN A 920 29.97 -14.72 -8.81
N LEU A 921 30.11 -15.56 -7.79
CA LEU A 921 29.14 -16.58 -7.42
C LEU A 921 28.46 -16.21 -6.10
N HIS A 922 27.22 -16.64 -5.95
CA HIS A 922 26.55 -16.63 -4.65
C HIS A 922 27.25 -17.65 -3.72
N ALA A 923 27.41 -17.30 -2.44
CA ALA A 923 28.17 -18.10 -1.48
C ALA A 923 27.60 -19.52 -1.25
N SER A 924 26.33 -19.76 -1.63
CA SER A 924 25.70 -21.09 -1.58
C SER A 924 26.50 -22.16 -2.33
N VAL A 925 27.28 -21.82 -3.36
CA VAL A 925 28.14 -22.79 -4.10
C VAL A 925 29.09 -23.55 -3.19
N LEU A 926 29.57 -22.92 -2.11
CA LEU A 926 30.48 -23.53 -1.14
C LEU A 926 29.80 -24.65 -0.34
N THR A 927 28.47 -24.62 -0.27
CA THR A 927 27.65 -25.62 0.42
C THR A 927 27.10 -26.66 -0.55
N THR A 928 26.56 -26.22 -1.70
CA THR A 928 25.90 -27.09 -2.67
C THR A 928 26.89 -27.88 -3.53
N GLY A 929 28.05 -27.30 -3.85
CA GLY A 929 29.00 -27.90 -4.80
C GLY A 929 28.47 -27.99 -6.24
N PHE A 930 27.37 -27.31 -6.56
CA PHE A 930 26.75 -27.39 -7.88
C PHE A 930 27.64 -26.78 -8.95
N VAL A 931 27.99 -27.58 -9.96
CA VAL A 931 28.73 -27.07 -11.12
C VAL A 931 27.76 -26.53 -12.17
N VAL A 932 26.70 -27.26 -12.49
CA VAL A 932 25.65 -26.82 -13.44
C VAL A 932 24.47 -26.19 -12.69
N PRO A 933 23.85 -25.10 -13.19
CA PRO A 933 22.70 -24.48 -12.54
C PRO A 933 21.52 -25.44 -12.33
N GLN A 934 20.90 -25.38 -11.14
CA GLN A 934 19.79 -26.25 -10.72
C GLN A 934 18.51 -25.43 -10.43
N TYR A 935 18.01 -24.69 -11.42
CA TYR A 935 16.90 -23.73 -11.27
C TYR A 935 15.56 -24.30 -10.79
N TYR A 936 15.39 -25.62 -10.85
CA TYR A 936 14.14 -26.27 -10.43
C TYR A 936 14.34 -27.13 -9.18
N SER A 937 15.43 -26.95 -8.44
CA SER A 937 15.66 -27.64 -7.16
C SER A 937 14.88 -26.98 -6.02
N ASP A 938 14.23 -27.79 -5.18
CA ASP A 938 13.57 -27.31 -3.96
C ASP A 938 14.54 -26.77 -2.90
N TYR A 939 15.86 -26.96 -3.06
CA TYR A 939 16.90 -26.32 -2.25
C TYR A 939 16.76 -24.79 -2.19
N TYR A 940 16.33 -24.17 -3.29
CA TYR A 940 16.17 -22.71 -3.38
C TYR A 940 14.82 -22.22 -2.85
N VAL A 941 13.92 -23.12 -2.44
CA VAL A 941 12.64 -22.75 -1.79
C VAL A 941 12.86 -22.75 -0.28
N GLU A 942 12.97 -21.56 0.29
CA GLU A 942 13.37 -21.34 1.68
C GLU A 942 12.20 -20.85 2.55
N ASP A 943 12.17 -21.23 3.83
CA ASP A 943 11.22 -20.70 4.81
C ASP A 943 11.53 -19.22 5.06
N ALA A 944 10.58 -18.37 4.71
CA ALA A 944 10.67 -16.92 4.83
C ALA A 944 9.83 -16.39 6.00
N SER A 945 9.50 -17.25 6.97
CA SER A 945 8.89 -16.83 8.22
C SER A 945 9.81 -15.85 8.96
N PHE A 946 9.23 -14.75 9.46
CA PHE A 946 10.02 -13.73 10.17
C PHE A 946 9.24 -13.02 11.26
N LEU A 947 9.97 -12.43 12.21
CA LEU A 947 9.51 -11.42 13.16
C LEU A 947 10.33 -10.14 12.97
N ARG A 948 9.65 -9.00 12.81
CA ARG A 948 10.28 -7.69 12.61
C ARG A 948 9.72 -6.65 13.57
N MET A 949 10.59 -5.80 14.09
CA MET A 949 10.19 -4.56 14.73
C MET A 949 10.18 -3.44 13.71
N ASP A 950 8.98 -3.14 13.19
CA ASP A 950 8.78 -2.14 12.14
C ASP A 950 9.13 -0.74 12.66
N ASN A 951 8.67 -0.37 13.88
CA ASN A 951 8.94 0.94 14.49
C ASN A 951 9.10 0.84 16.01
N LEU A 952 10.00 1.64 16.57
CA LEU A 952 10.16 1.93 18.00
C LEU A 952 10.34 3.45 18.17
N THR A 953 9.43 4.10 18.87
CA THR A 953 9.39 5.55 19.06
C THR A 953 9.48 5.92 20.52
N LEU A 954 10.26 6.95 20.82
CA LEU A 954 10.32 7.62 22.11
C LEU A 954 10.00 9.10 21.89
N GLY A 955 9.08 9.64 22.69
CA GLY A 955 8.61 11.02 22.61
C GLY A 955 8.66 11.72 23.96
N TYR A 956 8.83 13.03 23.92
CA TYR A 956 8.77 13.91 25.07
C TYR A 956 7.95 15.16 24.72
N SER A 957 6.86 15.37 25.46
CA SER A 957 5.94 16.48 25.28
C SER A 957 6.16 17.56 26.34
N LEU A 958 6.35 18.80 25.91
CA LEU A 958 6.59 19.96 26.76
C LEU A 958 5.87 21.21 26.22
N ASN A 959 5.87 22.30 26.98
CA ASN A 959 5.33 23.58 26.54
C ASN A 959 6.47 24.58 26.34
N TYR A 960 6.59 25.16 25.14
CA TYR A 960 7.54 26.23 24.84
C TYR A 960 6.77 27.54 24.63
N ARG A 961 7.03 28.54 25.49
CA ARG A 961 6.30 29.83 25.49
C ARG A 961 4.76 29.68 25.54
N GLY A 962 4.29 28.71 26.33
CA GLY A 962 2.86 28.41 26.47
C GLY A 962 2.27 27.55 25.35
N GLN A 963 3.05 27.20 24.33
CA GLN A 963 2.60 26.42 23.18
C GLN A 963 3.07 24.96 23.25
N PRO A 964 2.23 23.97 22.87
CA PRO A 964 2.62 22.57 22.87
C PRO A 964 3.77 22.28 21.89
N LEU A 965 4.82 21.64 22.40
CA LEU A 965 5.97 21.13 21.65
C LEU A 965 6.15 19.65 21.97
N ARG A 966 6.30 18.80 20.93
CA ARG A 966 6.72 17.41 21.08
C ARG A 966 8.04 17.19 20.36
N VAL A 967 8.99 16.57 21.04
CA VAL A 967 10.25 16.07 20.44
C VAL A 967 10.19 14.55 20.44
N PHE A 968 10.62 13.90 19.37
CA PHE A 968 10.61 12.45 19.29
C PHE A 968 11.83 11.90 18.54
N ALA A 969 12.15 10.64 18.83
CA ALA A 969 13.07 9.82 18.08
C ALA A 969 12.40 8.48 17.76
N THR A 970 12.52 8.02 16.51
CA THR A 970 11.98 6.76 16.04
C THR A 970 13.07 5.95 15.35
N MET A 971 13.20 4.67 15.71
CA MET A 971 13.98 3.69 14.98
C MET A 971 13.03 2.81 14.17
N GLN A 972 13.25 2.74 12.86
CA GLN A 972 12.49 1.88 11.95
C GLN A 972 13.34 0.70 11.48
N ASN A 973 12.68 -0.45 11.31
CA ASN A 973 13.34 -1.72 11.02
C ASN A 973 14.45 -2.03 12.04
N ALA A 974 14.12 -1.91 13.33
CA ALA A 974 15.11 -2.06 14.41
C ALA A 974 15.81 -3.43 14.34
N PHE A 975 15.05 -4.50 14.14
CA PHE A 975 15.58 -5.84 13.84
C PHE A 975 14.60 -6.66 12.98
N THR A 976 15.14 -7.67 12.30
CA THR A 976 14.39 -8.75 11.64
C THR A 976 15.02 -10.08 12.06
N ILE A 977 14.21 -11.00 12.54
CA ILE A 977 14.59 -12.38 12.86
C ILE A 977 13.97 -13.26 11.78
N THR A 978 14.79 -13.98 11.01
CA THR A 978 14.34 -14.85 9.91
C THR A 978 15.34 -15.97 9.66
N GLY A 979 14.86 -17.12 9.19
CA GLY A 979 15.69 -18.22 8.68
C GLY A 979 16.07 -18.08 7.20
N TYR A 980 15.47 -17.12 6.49
CA TYR A 980 15.75 -16.86 5.08
C TYR A 980 17.18 -16.36 4.86
N SER A 981 17.88 -16.97 3.92
CA SER A 981 19.28 -16.64 3.61
C SER A 981 19.44 -15.40 2.72
N GLY A 982 18.41 -15.05 1.95
CA GLY A 982 18.42 -13.85 1.09
C GLY A 982 18.33 -12.52 1.85
N VAL A 983 18.19 -11.44 1.09
CA VAL A 983 18.30 -10.05 1.58
C VAL A 983 17.13 -9.65 2.47
N ASP A 984 15.90 -9.97 2.07
CA ASP A 984 14.68 -9.64 2.82
C ASP A 984 13.62 -10.76 2.68
N PRO A 985 13.12 -11.34 3.79
CA PRO A 985 12.10 -12.39 3.74
C PRO A 985 10.72 -11.92 3.24
N THR A 986 10.50 -10.62 3.01
CA THR A 986 9.24 -10.12 2.45
C THR A 986 9.13 -10.23 0.92
N ALA A 987 10.10 -10.89 0.26
CA ALA A 987 10.28 -10.93 -1.20
C ALA A 987 8.97 -10.91 -2.00
N THR A 988 8.89 -9.97 -2.95
CA THR A 988 7.65 -9.58 -3.64
C THR A 988 7.69 -9.97 -5.11
N ALA A 989 6.53 -9.92 -5.78
CA ALA A 989 6.46 -10.19 -7.21
C ALA A 989 7.26 -9.18 -8.05
N ASN A 990 7.96 -9.69 -9.07
CA ASN A 990 8.48 -8.84 -10.15
C ASN A 990 7.32 -8.35 -11.03
N ALA A 991 7.26 -7.04 -11.27
CA ALA A 991 6.27 -6.40 -12.14
C ALA A 991 6.64 -6.44 -13.64
N GLY A 992 7.59 -7.28 -14.07
CA GLY A 992 8.30 -7.12 -15.35
C GLY A 992 8.14 -8.24 -16.39
N GLY A 993 7.14 -9.12 -16.31
CA GLY A 993 7.00 -10.24 -17.28
C GLY A 993 5.56 -10.59 -17.63
N LEU A 994 5.39 -11.42 -18.67
CA LEU A 994 4.09 -11.94 -19.15
C LEU A 994 3.32 -12.79 -18.11
N SER A 995 3.92 -13.05 -16.94
CA SER A 995 3.26 -13.64 -15.78
C SER A 995 3.97 -13.19 -14.49
N PRO A 996 3.37 -12.31 -13.67
CA PRO A 996 3.96 -11.89 -12.40
C PRO A 996 3.98 -13.05 -11.40
N GLY A 997 5.16 -13.55 -11.04
CA GLY A 997 5.32 -14.55 -9.97
C GLY A 997 5.46 -13.88 -8.61
N PHE A 998 4.72 -14.32 -7.60
CA PHE A 998 4.78 -13.78 -6.22
C PHE A 998 5.71 -14.62 -5.35
N GLY A 999 6.52 -14.01 -4.48
CA GLY A 999 7.47 -14.72 -3.60
C GLY A 999 8.67 -15.35 -4.30
N ILE A 1000 9.07 -14.80 -5.44
CA ILE A 1000 10.34 -15.10 -6.09
C ILE A 1000 11.28 -13.94 -5.79
N ASP A 1001 12.37 -14.20 -5.07
CA ASP A 1001 13.35 -13.18 -4.74
C ASP A 1001 14.33 -12.96 -5.90
N ASN A 1002 14.02 -11.93 -6.69
CA ASN A 1002 14.91 -11.34 -7.68
C ASN A 1002 15.45 -9.97 -7.22
N ASN A 1003 15.04 -9.49 -6.04
CA ASN A 1003 15.27 -8.11 -5.62
C ASN A 1003 16.48 -8.04 -4.70
N ILE A 1004 17.60 -7.59 -5.26
CA ILE A 1004 18.83 -7.36 -4.51
C ILE A 1004 18.76 -6.06 -3.68
N TYR A 1005 17.73 -5.20 -3.87
CA TYR A 1005 17.66 -3.93 -3.16
C TYR A 1005 17.42 -4.15 -1.65
N PRO A 1006 18.34 -3.69 -0.79
CA PRO A 1006 18.28 -3.99 0.62
C PRO A 1006 17.31 -3.09 1.37
N ARG A 1007 16.71 -3.62 2.44
CA ARG A 1007 15.93 -2.81 3.38
C ARG A 1007 16.86 -1.96 4.23
N ALA A 1008 16.47 -0.70 4.44
CA ALA A 1008 17.21 0.22 5.30
C ALA A 1008 16.74 0.17 6.76
N ARG A 1009 17.68 0.28 7.71
CA ARG A 1009 17.40 0.68 9.09
C ARG A 1009 17.53 2.18 9.19
N THR A 1010 16.49 2.84 9.69
CA THR A 1010 16.40 4.30 9.73
C THR A 1010 16.22 4.80 11.16
N ILE A 1011 16.99 5.81 11.54
CA ILE A 1011 16.78 6.57 12.78
C ILE A 1011 16.28 7.95 12.37
N THR A 1012 15.11 8.33 12.88
CA THR A 1012 14.47 9.63 12.62
C THR A 1012 14.34 10.39 13.92
N THR A 1013 14.73 11.66 13.93
CA THR A 1013 14.47 12.59 15.04
C THR A 1013 13.64 13.75 14.54
N GLY A 1014 12.66 14.19 15.31
CA GLY A 1014 11.78 15.26 14.88
C GLY A 1014 11.19 16.06 16.02
N LEU A 1015 10.58 17.19 15.64
CA LEU A 1015 9.83 18.05 16.52
C LEU A 1015 8.52 18.47 15.86
N SER A 1016 7.50 18.70 16.67
CA SER A 1016 6.21 19.24 16.26
C SER A 1016 5.80 20.34 17.23
N VAL A 1017 5.46 21.52 16.69
CA VAL A 1017 4.97 22.69 17.42
C VAL A 1017 3.60 23.06 16.89
N ARG A 1018 2.70 23.43 17.78
CA ARG A 1018 1.39 24.00 17.44
C ARG A 1018 1.22 25.36 18.10
N PHE A 1019 0.79 26.34 17.32
CA PHE A 1019 0.52 27.72 17.73
C PHE A 1019 -0.96 28.04 17.70
#